data_AF-A0A8C9KVF4-F1
#
_entry.id   AF-A0A8C9KVF4-F1
#
_cell.length_a   1.000
_cell.length_b   1.000
_cell.length_c   1.000
_cell.angle_alpha   90.00
_cell.angle_beta   90.00
_cell.angle_gamma   90.00
#
_symmetry.space_group_name_H-M   'P 1'
#
loop_
_entity.id
_entity.type
_entity.pdbx_description
1 polymer ?
#
loop_
_entity_poly.entity_id
_entity_poly.type
_entity_poly.pdbx_seq_one_letter_code
_entity_poly.pdbx_strand_id
1 'polypeptide(L)'
;GKEEYIATFKGSEYFCYDLSQNPIQSSSDEITLSFKTLQRNGLMLHTGKSADYVNLALKNGAVSLVINLGSGAFEALVEPVNGKFNDNAWHDVKVTRNLRQHSGIGHAMVNKLHCSVTISVDGILTTTGYTQEDYTMLGSDDFFYVGGSPSTADLPGSPVSNNFMGCLKEVVYKNNDVRLELSRLAKQGDPKMKIHGVVAFKCENVATLDPITFETPESFISLPKWNAKKTGSISFDFRTTEPNGLILFSHGKPRHQKDAKHPQMIKVDFFAIEMLDGHLYLLLDMGSGTIKIKALQKKVNDGEWYHVDFQRDGRSGTISVNTLRTPYTAPGESEILDLDDELYLGGLPENKAGLVFPTEVWTALLNYGYVGCIRDLFIDGQSKDIRQMAEIQSTAGVKPSCSRETAKPCLSNPCKNNGMCRDGWNRYVCDCSGTGYLGRSCEREATVLSYDGSMFMKIQLPVVMHTEAEDVSLRFRSQRAYGILMATTSRDSADTLRLELDAGRVKLTVNLDCIRINCNSSKGPETLFAGYNLNDNEWHTVRVVRRGKSLKLTVDDQQAMTGQMAGDHTRLEFHNIETGIITERRYLSSVPSNFIGHLQSLTFNGMAYIDLCKNGDIDYCELNARFGFRNIIADPVTFKTKSSYVALATLQAYTSMHLFFQFKTTSLDGLILYNSGDGNDFIVVELVKGYLHYVFDLGNGANLIKGSSNKPLNDNQWHNVMISRDTSNLHTVKIDTKITTQITAGARNLDLKSDLYIGGVAKETYKSLPKLVHAKEGFQGCLASVDLNGRLPDLISDALFCNGQIERGCEGPSTTCQEDSCSNQGVCLQQWDGFSCDCSMTSFSGPLCND
;
A
#
# COMPACT_ATOMS: atom_id res chain seq x y z
N GLY A 1 8.27 62.68 -24.50
CA GLY A 1 7.52 61.41 -24.40
C GLY A 1 6.90 61.36 -23.02
N LYS A 2 5.66 60.86 -22.90
CA LYS A 2 5.06 60.62 -21.57
C LYS A 2 5.88 59.53 -20.86
N GLU A 3 6.19 59.73 -19.59
CA GLU A 3 6.82 58.73 -18.74
C GLU A 3 5.83 57.59 -18.49
N GLU A 4 6.21 56.33 -18.76
CA GLU A 4 5.41 55.14 -18.47
C GLU A 4 5.73 54.61 -17.05
N TYR A 5 4.70 54.15 -16.34
CA TYR A 5 4.78 53.57 -15.00
C TYR A 5 4.62 52.06 -15.07
N ILE A 6 5.75 51.35 -14.97
CA ILE A 6 5.84 49.90 -15.11
C ILE A 6 6.43 49.29 -13.84
N ALA A 7 5.90 48.14 -13.43
CA ALA A 7 6.39 47.37 -12.28
C ALA A 7 6.49 45.87 -12.61
N THR A 8 7.54 45.21 -12.11
CA THR A 8 7.74 43.76 -12.22
C THR A 8 7.32 43.07 -10.92
N PHE A 9 6.48 42.05 -11.04
CA PHE A 9 6.02 41.16 -9.99
C PHE A 9 6.58 39.75 -10.22
N LYS A 10 7.12 39.11 -9.19
CA LYS A 10 7.74 37.78 -9.23
C LYS A 10 6.91 36.74 -8.47
N GLY A 11 5.67 37.08 -8.11
CA GLY A 11 4.71 36.21 -7.45
C GLY A 11 4.72 36.28 -5.92
N SER A 12 5.63 37.06 -5.32
CA SER A 12 5.65 37.29 -3.85
C SER A 12 5.43 38.75 -3.47
N GLU A 13 5.28 39.64 -4.46
CA GLU A 13 5.10 41.08 -4.30
C GLU A 13 3.70 41.52 -4.70
N TYR A 14 3.21 42.59 -4.07
CA TYR A 14 1.94 43.23 -4.45
C TYR A 14 1.87 44.67 -3.93
N PHE A 15 0.98 45.47 -4.54
CA PHE A 15 0.60 46.78 -4.04
C PHE A 15 -0.68 46.68 -3.23
N CYS A 16 -0.80 47.53 -2.20
CA CYS A 16 -1.97 47.66 -1.36
C CYS A 16 -2.25 49.14 -1.12
N TYR A 17 -3.36 49.64 -1.64
CA TYR A 17 -3.80 51.03 -1.46
C TYR A 17 -4.99 51.11 -0.51
N ASP A 18 -4.89 51.97 0.50
CA ASP A 18 -5.89 52.12 1.56
C ASP A 18 -7.05 53.04 1.12
N LEU A 19 -8.26 52.46 1.04
CA LEU A 19 -9.50 53.14 0.67
C LEU A 19 -10.33 53.58 1.87
N SER A 20 -9.96 53.22 3.10
CA SER A 20 -10.75 53.49 4.31
C SER A 20 -11.04 54.98 4.53
N GLN A 21 -10.11 55.84 4.14
CA GLN A 21 -10.27 57.29 4.24
C GLN A 21 -11.12 57.88 3.11
N ASN A 22 -11.04 57.31 1.91
CA ASN A 22 -11.76 57.77 0.71
C ASN A 22 -12.38 56.56 0.00
N PRO A 23 -13.51 56.04 0.49
CA PRO A 23 -14.15 54.86 -0.09
C PRO A 23 -14.49 55.07 -1.56
N ILE A 24 -14.33 54.02 -2.36
CA ILE A 24 -14.86 53.99 -3.71
C ILE A 24 -16.37 53.81 -3.61
N GLN A 25 -17.11 54.79 -4.13
CA GLN A 25 -18.54 54.71 -4.38
C GLN A 25 -18.75 55.09 -5.83
N SER A 26 -19.05 54.11 -6.68
CA SER A 26 -19.05 54.33 -8.12
C SER A 26 -20.29 53.76 -8.76
N SER A 27 -20.96 54.55 -9.59
CA SER A 27 -22.05 54.10 -10.46
C SER A 27 -21.62 53.95 -11.93
N SER A 28 -20.42 54.43 -12.25
CA SER A 28 -19.74 54.30 -13.53
C SER A 28 -18.23 54.37 -13.29
N ASP A 29 -17.50 53.37 -13.77
CA ASP A 29 -16.05 53.29 -13.65
C ASP A 29 -15.39 52.70 -14.89
N GLU A 30 -14.09 52.98 -15.01
CA GLU A 30 -13.22 52.40 -16.02
C GLU A 30 -11.91 51.97 -15.36
N ILE A 31 -11.45 50.78 -15.74
CA ILE A 31 -10.16 50.21 -15.36
C ILE A 31 -9.34 50.04 -16.62
N THR A 32 -8.08 50.50 -16.59
CA THR A 32 -7.12 50.27 -17.66
C THR A 32 -5.82 49.73 -17.08
N LEU A 33 -5.22 48.76 -17.75
CA LEU A 33 -3.86 48.30 -17.50
C LEU A 33 -3.31 47.62 -18.76
N SER A 34 -2.00 47.47 -18.85
CA SER A 34 -1.40 46.46 -19.74
C SER A 34 -0.63 45.44 -18.91
N PHE A 35 -0.64 44.18 -19.34
CA PHE A 35 0.07 43.10 -18.68
C PHE A 35 1.01 42.37 -19.63
N LYS A 36 2.07 41.77 -19.07
CA LYS A 36 3.04 40.92 -19.78
C LYS A 36 3.43 39.75 -18.88
N THR A 37 3.14 38.52 -19.27
CA THR A 37 3.39 37.34 -18.44
C THR A 37 3.60 36.06 -19.26
N LEU A 38 4.26 35.07 -18.65
CA LEU A 38 4.32 33.68 -19.13
C LEU A 38 3.39 32.74 -18.34
N GLN A 39 2.91 33.18 -17.17
CA GLN A 39 2.07 32.38 -16.30
C GLN A 39 0.65 32.30 -16.82
N ARG A 40 -0.02 31.17 -16.59
CA ARG A 40 -1.42 30.96 -17.01
C ARG A 40 -2.42 31.52 -16.01
N ASN A 41 -2.01 31.61 -14.75
CA ASN A 41 -2.83 32.06 -13.64
C ASN A 41 -2.11 33.21 -12.90
N GLY A 42 -2.87 34.21 -12.47
CA GLY A 42 -2.32 35.29 -11.65
C GLY A 42 -3.29 36.45 -11.46
N LEU A 43 -3.43 36.94 -10.23
CA LEU A 43 -4.25 38.09 -9.90
C LEU A 43 -3.63 39.39 -10.42
N MET A 44 -4.31 40.10 -11.33
CA MET A 44 -3.85 41.42 -11.78
C MET A 44 -4.26 42.51 -10.79
N LEU A 45 -5.52 42.54 -10.38
CA LEU A 45 -6.03 43.45 -9.36
C LEU A 45 -7.31 42.95 -8.69
N HIS A 46 -7.57 43.46 -7.49
CA HIS A 46 -8.81 43.23 -6.76
C HIS A 46 -9.11 44.39 -5.80
N THR A 47 -10.39 44.72 -5.64
CA THR A 47 -10.88 45.62 -4.59
C THR A 47 -12.27 45.18 -4.18
N GLY A 48 -12.58 45.26 -2.88
CA GLY A 48 -13.90 44.93 -2.35
C GLY A 48 -13.89 43.93 -1.19
N LYS A 49 -15.02 43.87 -0.48
CA LYS A 49 -15.29 42.93 0.60
C LYS A 49 -16.75 42.44 0.48
N SER A 50 -17.02 41.24 0.99
CA SER A 50 -18.36 40.66 1.02
C SER A 50 -18.99 40.53 -0.38
N ALA A 51 -20.08 41.26 -0.66
CA ALA A 51 -20.84 41.16 -1.90
C ALA A 51 -20.52 42.27 -2.93
N ASP A 52 -19.65 43.22 -2.59
CA ASP A 52 -19.24 44.32 -3.46
C ASP A 52 -17.75 44.20 -3.79
N TYR A 53 -17.44 43.83 -5.03
CA TYR A 53 -16.05 43.64 -5.45
C TYR A 53 -15.85 43.69 -6.97
N VAL A 54 -14.61 43.98 -7.34
CA VAL A 54 -14.08 43.80 -8.70
C VAL A 54 -12.84 42.92 -8.61
N ASN A 55 -12.80 41.85 -9.38
CA ASN A 55 -11.64 40.97 -9.52
C ASN A 55 -11.25 40.87 -11.00
N LEU A 56 -9.98 41.12 -11.31
CA LEU A 56 -9.41 40.94 -12.63
C LEU A 56 -8.15 40.09 -12.53
N ALA A 57 -8.15 38.96 -13.24
CA ALA A 57 -7.08 37.98 -13.17
C ALA A 57 -6.86 37.30 -14.53
N LEU A 58 -5.70 36.68 -14.70
CA LEU A 58 -5.51 35.68 -15.74
C LEU A 58 -5.90 34.31 -15.16
N LYS A 59 -6.75 33.56 -15.86
CA LYS A 59 -7.24 32.23 -15.49
C LYS A 59 -7.06 31.28 -16.67
N ASN A 60 -6.21 30.27 -16.51
CA ASN A 60 -5.86 29.31 -17.56
C ASN A 60 -5.48 29.95 -18.91
N GLY A 61 -4.79 31.09 -18.86
CA GLY A 61 -4.38 31.86 -20.04
C GLY A 61 -5.45 32.76 -20.67
N ALA A 62 -6.65 32.84 -20.08
CA ALA A 62 -7.73 33.75 -20.47
C ALA A 62 -7.87 34.89 -19.45
N VAL A 63 -8.35 36.06 -19.89
CA VAL A 63 -8.59 37.21 -18.99
C VAL A 63 -9.95 37.03 -18.33
N SER A 64 -9.98 36.87 -17.01
CA SER A 64 -11.18 36.67 -16.20
C SER A 64 -11.52 37.94 -15.43
N LEU A 65 -12.76 38.40 -15.57
CA LEU A 65 -13.32 39.53 -14.85
C LEU A 65 -14.55 39.09 -14.07
N VAL A 66 -14.58 39.41 -12.78
CA VAL A 66 -15.73 39.20 -11.92
C VAL A 66 -16.09 40.52 -11.23
N ILE A 67 -17.32 40.97 -11.39
CA ILE A 67 -17.84 42.18 -10.74
C ILE A 67 -19.12 41.84 -9.99
N ASN A 68 -19.18 42.13 -8.70
CA ASN A 68 -20.41 42.06 -7.92
C ASN A 68 -20.68 43.43 -7.28
N LEU A 69 -21.95 43.83 -7.30
CA LEU A 69 -22.46 45.12 -6.80
C LEU A 69 -23.46 44.91 -5.64
N GLY A 70 -23.39 43.76 -4.96
CA GLY A 70 -24.26 43.41 -3.84
C GLY A 70 -25.38 42.40 -4.17
N SER A 71 -25.79 42.29 -5.43
CA SER A 71 -26.97 41.50 -5.85
C SER A 71 -26.69 40.40 -6.89
N GLY A 72 -25.43 39.98 -7.02
CA GLY A 72 -25.03 38.87 -7.87
C GLY A 72 -23.99 39.27 -8.91
N ALA A 73 -23.02 38.38 -9.11
CA ALA A 73 -21.83 38.68 -9.91
C ALA A 73 -22.10 38.60 -11.42
N PHE A 74 -21.47 39.53 -12.16
CA PHE A 74 -21.18 39.40 -13.57
C PHE A 74 -19.81 38.73 -13.74
N GLU A 75 -19.76 37.65 -14.51
CA GLU A 75 -18.53 36.94 -14.85
C GLU A 75 -18.28 37.01 -16.35
N ALA A 76 -17.07 37.40 -16.74
CA ALA A 76 -16.59 37.34 -18.12
C ALA A 76 -15.25 36.61 -18.19
N LEU A 77 -15.09 35.81 -19.24
CA LEU A 77 -13.85 35.15 -19.60
C LEU A 77 -13.54 35.46 -21.06
N VAL A 78 -12.50 36.26 -21.29
CA VAL A 78 -12.04 36.61 -22.64
C VAL A 78 -10.91 35.67 -23.01
N GLU A 79 -11.14 34.84 -24.02
CA GLU A 79 -10.16 33.90 -24.57
C GLU A 79 -9.43 34.52 -25.78
N PRO A 80 -8.15 34.19 -26.00
CA PRO A 80 -7.43 34.64 -27.19
C PRO A 80 -7.97 33.93 -28.45
N VAL A 81 -8.29 34.69 -29.50
CA VAL A 81 -8.76 34.12 -30.78
C VAL A 81 -7.63 33.50 -31.58
N ASN A 82 -6.45 34.13 -31.57
CA ASN A 82 -5.22 33.63 -32.18
C ASN A 82 -4.06 33.85 -31.20
N GLY A 83 -3.29 32.80 -30.90
CA GLY A 83 -2.16 32.89 -29.97
C GLY A 83 -2.56 32.64 -28.51
N LYS A 84 -1.86 33.29 -27.58
CA LYS A 84 -2.04 33.14 -26.12
C LYS A 84 -1.77 34.47 -25.44
N PHE A 85 -2.50 34.79 -24.37
CA PHE A 85 -2.20 36.00 -23.58
C PHE A 85 -0.97 35.87 -22.68
N ASN A 86 -0.53 34.63 -22.42
CA ASN A 86 0.68 34.36 -21.63
C ASN A 86 1.89 34.07 -22.55
N ASP A 87 2.03 34.85 -23.62
CA ASP A 87 3.09 34.75 -24.61
C ASP A 87 4.29 35.66 -24.32
N ASN A 88 4.29 36.31 -23.15
CA ASN A 88 5.26 37.34 -22.75
C ASN A 88 5.27 38.58 -23.67
N ALA A 89 4.14 38.90 -24.32
CA ALA A 89 3.91 40.18 -24.99
C ALA A 89 3.06 41.11 -24.10
N TRP A 90 2.98 42.39 -24.49
CA TRP A 90 2.09 43.34 -23.84
C TRP A 90 0.67 43.18 -24.38
N HIS A 91 -0.28 43.00 -23.48
CA HIS A 91 -1.71 43.01 -23.79
C HIS A 91 -2.43 44.10 -23.02
N ASP A 92 -3.30 44.84 -23.70
CA ASP A 92 -4.04 45.96 -23.11
C ASP A 92 -5.41 45.48 -22.63
N VAL A 93 -5.73 45.73 -21.36
CA VAL A 93 -7.04 45.43 -20.78
C VAL A 93 -7.75 46.73 -20.44
N LYS A 94 -8.98 46.85 -20.96
CA LYS A 94 -9.88 47.95 -20.64
C LYS A 94 -11.23 47.40 -20.19
N VAL A 95 -11.65 47.76 -18.99
CA VAL A 95 -12.98 47.47 -18.46
C VAL A 95 -13.74 48.78 -18.34
N THR A 96 -14.97 48.83 -18.84
CA THR A 96 -15.88 49.96 -18.65
C THR A 96 -17.19 49.46 -18.07
N ARG A 97 -17.66 50.13 -17.01
CA ARG A 97 -18.96 49.88 -16.42
C ARG A 97 -19.79 51.15 -16.47
N ASN A 98 -20.98 51.04 -17.03
CA ASN A 98 -21.90 52.16 -17.15
C ASN A 98 -23.31 51.72 -16.79
N LEU A 99 -24.00 52.53 -16.00
CA LEU A 99 -25.44 52.48 -15.83
C LEU A 99 -26.13 52.61 -17.19
N ARG A 100 -26.97 51.64 -17.55
CA ARG A 100 -27.85 51.72 -18.73
C ARG A 100 -29.29 51.42 -18.33
N GLN A 101 -30.21 52.21 -18.89
CA GLN A 101 -31.64 51.97 -18.75
C GLN A 101 -32.06 50.93 -19.79
N HIS A 102 -32.55 49.76 -19.35
CA HIS A 102 -33.04 48.72 -20.26
C HIS A 102 -34.57 48.74 -20.29
N SER A 103 -35.16 49.00 -21.46
CA SER A 103 -36.60 48.91 -21.68
C SER A 103 -36.98 47.44 -21.90
N GLY A 104 -37.79 46.85 -21.02
CA GLY A 104 -38.29 45.49 -21.22
C GLY A 104 -39.35 45.43 -22.34
N ILE A 105 -39.34 44.38 -23.17
CA ILE A 105 -40.41 44.09 -24.13
C ILE A 105 -41.38 43.08 -23.47
N GLY A 106 -42.46 43.57 -22.86
CA GLY A 106 -43.50 42.73 -22.24
C GLY A 106 -44.36 43.47 -21.20
N HIS A 107 -45.59 42.99 -20.98
CA HIS A 107 -46.75 43.66 -20.35
C HIS A 107 -46.65 44.08 -18.85
N ALA A 108 -45.45 44.20 -18.28
CA ALA A 108 -45.25 44.85 -16.99
C ALA A 108 -44.07 45.83 -17.09
N MET A 109 -44.36 47.11 -17.32
CA MET A 109 -43.36 48.18 -17.35
C MET A 109 -42.79 48.41 -15.95
N VAL A 110 -41.65 47.80 -15.64
CA VAL A 110 -40.74 48.25 -14.60
C VAL A 110 -39.44 48.67 -15.30
N ASN A 111 -39.15 49.98 -15.31
CA ASN A 111 -37.87 50.51 -15.79
C ASN A 111 -36.77 50.10 -14.80
N LYS A 112 -36.13 48.95 -15.01
CA LYS A 112 -34.98 48.54 -14.21
C LYS A 112 -33.69 49.09 -14.80
N LEU A 113 -32.89 49.76 -13.96
CA LEU A 113 -31.54 50.20 -14.28
C LEU A 113 -30.61 48.99 -14.15
N HIS A 114 -29.85 48.68 -15.19
CA HIS A 114 -28.85 47.61 -15.16
C HIS A 114 -27.46 48.21 -15.40
N CYS A 115 -26.43 47.71 -14.71
CA CYS A 115 -25.05 48.09 -15.00
C CYS A 115 -24.53 47.25 -16.17
N SER A 116 -24.26 47.90 -17.29
CA SER A 116 -23.60 47.29 -18.44
C SER A 116 -22.09 47.29 -18.19
N VAL A 117 -21.48 46.10 -18.28
CA VAL A 117 -20.02 45.91 -18.17
C VAL A 117 -19.50 45.48 -19.53
N THR A 118 -18.47 46.17 -20.01
CA THR A 118 -17.73 45.80 -21.22
C THR A 118 -16.26 45.60 -20.86
N ILE A 119 -15.73 44.40 -21.13
CA ILE A 119 -14.29 44.13 -21.09
C ILE A 119 -13.76 44.09 -22.52
N SER A 120 -12.58 44.68 -22.73
CA SER A 120 -11.84 44.65 -23.98
C SER A 120 -10.39 44.22 -23.73
N VAL A 121 -9.90 43.28 -24.52
CA VAL A 121 -8.48 42.91 -24.59
C VAL A 121 -7.94 43.28 -25.97
N ASP A 122 -6.82 44.00 -26.00
CA ASP A 122 -6.13 44.53 -27.18
C ASP A 122 -7.02 45.38 -28.11
N GLY A 123 -8.12 45.91 -27.59
CA GLY A 123 -9.08 46.73 -28.34
C GLY A 123 -9.95 45.95 -29.34
N ILE A 124 -9.73 44.65 -29.52
CA ILE A 124 -10.43 43.82 -30.53
C ILE A 124 -11.38 42.83 -29.85
N LEU A 125 -10.91 42.17 -28.81
CA LEU A 125 -11.66 41.10 -28.14
C LEU A 125 -12.56 41.74 -27.09
N THR A 126 -13.86 41.84 -27.37
CA THR A 126 -14.82 42.48 -26.47
C THR A 126 -15.90 41.52 -26.00
N THR A 127 -16.24 41.60 -24.72
CA THR A 127 -17.38 40.89 -24.14
C THR A 127 -18.18 41.90 -23.32
N THR A 128 -19.50 41.93 -23.54
CA THR A 128 -20.41 42.82 -22.82
C THR A 128 -21.52 42.02 -22.15
N GLY A 129 -21.83 42.37 -20.91
CA GLY A 129 -22.98 41.83 -20.19
C GLY A 129 -23.49 42.79 -19.13
N TYR A 130 -24.29 42.26 -18.21
CA TYR A 130 -24.94 43.04 -17.16
C TYR A 130 -24.77 42.36 -15.80
N THR A 131 -24.63 43.14 -14.74
CA THR A 131 -24.71 42.63 -13.36
C THR A 131 -26.14 42.21 -13.03
N GLN A 132 -26.30 41.32 -12.04
CA GLN A 132 -27.61 40.79 -11.66
C GLN A 132 -28.40 41.80 -10.80
N GLU A 133 -29.72 41.78 -10.95
CA GLU A 133 -30.69 42.65 -10.27
C GLU A 133 -30.41 44.16 -10.41
N ASP A 134 -30.77 44.93 -9.37
CA ASP A 134 -31.08 46.36 -9.46
C ASP A 134 -30.01 47.22 -8.76
N TYR A 135 -28.98 46.60 -8.15
CA TYR A 135 -27.89 47.33 -7.50
C TYR A 135 -26.91 47.84 -8.54
N THR A 136 -26.50 49.09 -8.37
CA THR A 136 -25.77 49.84 -9.39
C THR A 136 -24.51 50.53 -8.89
N MET A 137 -24.29 50.55 -7.58
CA MET A 137 -23.12 51.16 -6.98
C MET A 137 -22.11 50.10 -6.53
N LEU A 138 -20.85 50.29 -6.90
CA LEU A 138 -19.72 49.55 -6.34
C LEU A 138 -19.26 50.30 -5.09
N GLY A 139 -19.33 49.64 -3.93
CA GLY A 139 -18.83 50.15 -2.65
C GLY A 139 -17.57 49.42 -2.21
N SER A 140 -16.45 50.12 -2.02
CA SER A 140 -15.24 49.53 -1.45
C SER A 140 -14.51 50.54 -0.56
N ASP A 141 -14.44 50.23 0.74
CA ASP A 141 -13.84 51.05 1.79
C ASP A 141 -12.62 50.38 2.45
N ASP A 142 -12.09 49.31 1.85
CA ASP A 142 -11.01 48.51 2.42
C ASP A 142 -9.69 48.74 1.66
N PHE A 143 -9.24 47.75 0.90
CA PHE A 143 -7.97 47.81 0.18
C PHE A 143 -8.14 47.57 -1.31
N PHE A 144 -7.33 48.29 -2.10
CA PHE A 144 -7.13 48.02 -3.52
C PHE A 144 -5.80 47.29 -3.72
N TYR A 145 -5.87 46.03 -4.16
CA TYR A 145 -4.72 45.17 -4.41
C TYR A 145 -4.33 45.16 -5.88
N VAL A 146 -3.03 45.19 -6.17
CA VAL A 146 -2.47 45.05 -7.54
C VAL A 146 -1.31 44.07 -7.54
N GLY A 147 -1.32 43.14 -8.50
CA GLY A 147 -0.27 42.13 -8.71
C GLY A 147 -0.31 40.93 -7.75
N GLY A 148 -1.12 40.97 -6.70
CA GLY A 148 -1.23 39.89 -5.72
C GLY A 148 -1.93 40.37 -4.46
N SER A 149 -1.99 39.51 -3.44
CA SER A 149 -2.56 39.84 -2.14
C SER A 149 -1.92 38.99 -1.04
N PRO A 150 -2.22 39.25 0.25
CA PRO A 150 -1.80 38.38 1.34
C PRO A 150 -2.30 36.93 1.20
N SER A 151 -3.52 36.76 0.69
CA SER A 151 -4.14 35.46 0.41
C SER A 151 -5.18 35.63 -0.70
N THR A 152 -4.80 35.31 -1.93
CA THR A 152 -5.62 35.59 -3.12
C THR A 152 -6.85 34.71 -3.19
N ALA A 153 -6.79 33.50 -2.64
CA ALA A 153 -7.94 32.60 -2.55
C ALA A 153 -9.05 33.12 -1.62
N ASP A 154 -8.71 33.97 -0.64
CA ASP A 154 -9.68 34.52 0.33
C ASP A 154 -10.45 35.71 -0.22
N LEU A 155 -10.05 36.22 -1.39
CA LEU A 155 -10.67 37.38 -2.03
C LEU A 155 -12.00 36.99 -2.68
N PRO A 156 -13.11 37.69 -2.39
CA PRO A 156 -14.42 37.33 -2.92
C PRO A 156 -14.43 37.42 -4.45
N GLY A 157 -15.00 36.39 -5.08
CA GLY A 157 -15.07 36.26 -6.53
C GLY A 157 -13.74 36.04 -7.23
N SER A 158 -12.65 35.73 -6.51
CA SER A 158 -11.39 35.39 -7.17
C SER A 158 -11.43 33.98 -7.78
N PRO A 159 -11.16 33.84 -9.09
CA PRO A 159 -11.19 32.54 -9.76
C PRO A 159 -9.82 31.83 -9.75
N VAL A 160 -8.81 32.42 -9.10
CA VAL A 160 -7.43 31.93 -9.00
C VAL A 160 -6.93 32.12 -7.57
N SER A 161 -5.90 31.36 -7.18
CA SER A 161 -5.23 31.51 -5.88
C SER A 161 -3.83 32.14 -6.00
N ASN A 162 -3.32 32.34 -7.23
CA ASN A 162 -1.95 32.76 -7.52
C ASN A 162 -1.78 34.29 -7.55
N ASN A 163 -0.67 34.78 -7.00
CA ASN A 163 -0.19 36.14 -7.28
C ASN A 163 0.38 36.24 -8.70
N PHE A 164 0.48 37.45 -9.23
CA PHE A 164 0.97 37.72 -10.58
C PHE A 164 2.48 37.53 -10.68
N MET A 165 2.92 36.90 -11.77
CA MET A 165 4.32 36.85 -12.18
C MET A 165 4.46 37.46 -13.57
N GLY A 166 5.05 38.64 -13.67
CA GLY A 166 5.17 39.38 -14.93
C GLY A 166 5.31 40.88 -14.72
N CYS A 167 5.05 41.65 -15.75
CA CYS A 167 5.01 43.12 -15.67
C CYS A 167 3.57 43.62 -15.78
N LEU A 168 3.21 44.59 -14.95
CA LEU A 168 2.00 45.40 -15.12
C LEU A 168 2.41 46.85 -15.36
N LYS A 169 1.69 47.54 -16.25
CA LYS A 169 1.88 48.97 -16.50
C LYS A 169 0.57 49.73 -16.61
N GLU A 170 0.64 51.02 -16.32
CA GLU A 170 -0.48 51.96 -16.47
C GLU A 170 -1.78 51.48 -15.81
N VAL A 171 -1.67 50.89 -14.62
CA VAL A 171 -2.82 50.42 -13.83
C VAL A 171 -3.55 51.64 -13.26
N VAL A 172 -4.76 51.87 -13.78
CA VAL A 172 -5.59 53.01 -13.41
C VAL A 172 -7.02 52.54 -13.14
N TYR A 173 -7.58 53.00 -12.02
CA TYR A 173 -9.02 52.99 -11.76
C TYR A 173 -9.53 54.44 -11.84
N LYS A 174 -10.58 54.69 -12.62
CA LYS A 174 -11.24 56.00 -12.65
C LYS A 174 -12.75 55.84 -12.50
N ASN A 175 -13.37 56.71 -11.73
CA ASN A 175 -14.81 56.93 -11.74
C ASN A 175 -15.07 58.43 -11.96
N ASN A 176 -16.30 58.90 -11.72
CA ASN A 176 -16.66 60.30 -11.91
C ASN A 176 -15.97 61.26 -10.92
N ASP A 177 -15.59 60.78 -9.73
CA ASP A 177 -15.12 61.62 -8.63
C ASP A 177 -13.60 61.53 -8.41
N VAL A 178 -13.02 60.34 -8.65
CA VAL A 178 -11.65 59.99 -8.30
C VAL A 178 -10.97 59.26 -9.46
N ARG A 179 -9.70 59.62 -9.69
CA ARG A 179 -8.79 58.94 -10.60
C ARG A 179 -7.58 58.42 -9.83
N LEU A 180 -7.52 57.11 -9.61
CA LEU A 180 -6.43 56.41 -8.94
C LEU A 180 -5.46 55.84 -9.96
N GLU A 181 -4.32 56.51 -10.15
CA GLU A 181 -3.23 56.04 -11.01
C GLU A 181 -2.26 55.16 -10.21
N LEU A 182 -2.72 53.95 -9.86
CA LEU A 182 -2.06 53.05 -8.92
C LEU A 182 -0.59 52.76 -9.27
N SER A 183 -0.25 52.60 -10.55
CA SER A 183 1.16 52.41 -10.97
C SER A 183 2.04 53.65 -10.71
N ARG A 184 1.50 54.85 -10.89
CA ARG A 184 2.22 56.10 -10.60
C ARG A 184 2.37 56.30 -9.11
N LEU A 185 1.30 56.11 -8.34
CA LEU A 185 1.29 56.27 -6.88
C LEU A 185 2.28 55.31 -6.21
N ALA A 186 2.41 54.07 -6.72
CA ALA A 186 3.42 53.13 -6.27
C ALA A 186 4.85 53.61 -6.54
N LYS A 187 5.15 54.10 -7.74
CA LYS A 187 6.51 54.54 -8.11
C LYS A 187 6.94 55.83 -7.38
N GLN A 188 6.02 56.79 -7.23
CA GLN A 188 6.33 58.09 -6.64
C GLN A 188 6.26 58.08 -5.11
N GLY A 189 5.59 57.09 -4.52
CA GLY A 189 5.39 56.97 -3.08
C GLY A 189 4.23 57.85 -2.61
N ASP A 190 3.07 57.23 -2.42
CA ASP A 190 1.90 57.87 -1.80
C ASP A 190 1.72 57.34 -0.37
N PRO A 191 1.39 58.18 0.63
CA PRO A 191 1.19 57.74 2.00
C PRO A 191 0.07 56.69 2.19
N LYS A 192 -0.88 56.59 1.25
CA LYS A 192 -1.93 55.54 1.23
C LYS A 192 -1.49 54.27 0.51
N MET A 193 -0.36 54.28 -0.19
CA MET A 193 0.17 53.15 -0.95
C MET A 193 1.23 52.39 -0.15
N LYS A 194 1.02 51.09 0.02
CA LYS A 194 2.00 50.16 0.60
C LYS A 194 2.46 49.17 -0.46
N ILE A 195 3.77 48.97 -0.55
CA ILE A 195 4.39 47.98 -1.42
C ILE A 195 4.88 46.84 -0.53
N HIS A 196 4.34 45.65 -0.74
CA HIS A 196 4.76 44.44 -0.05
C HIS A 196 5.74 43.67 -0.95
N GLY A 197 6.91 43.34 -0.41
CA GLY A 197 8.01 42.73 -1.17
C GLY A 197 8.89 43.75 -1.90
N VAL A 198 9.82 43.25 -2.74
CA VAL A 198 10.80 44.08 -3.45
C VAL A 198 10.42 44.17 -4.93
N VAL A 199 9.75 45.26 -5.30
CA VAL A 199 9.28 45.50 -6.67
C VAL A 199 10.30 46.31 -7.48
N ALA A 200 10.63 45.84 -8.68
CA ALA A 200 11.42 46.60 -9.63
C ALA A 200 10.51 47.49 -10.50
N PHE A 201 10.72 48.81 -10.48
CA PHE A 201 9.95 49.79 -11.28
C PHE A 201 10.47 49.94 -12.72
N LYS A 202 10.61 48.80 -13.38
CA LYS A 202 10.93 48.60 -14.79
C LYS A 202 10.43 47.21 -15.16
N CYS A 203 10.25 46.89 -16.44
CA CYS A 203 9.92 45.52 -16.83
C CYS A 203 11.18 44.67 -16.96
N GLU A 204 11.43 43.80 -15.98
CA GLU A 204 12.46 42.78 -16.02
C GLU A 204 11.89 41.48 -16.63
N ASN A 205 12.75 40.64 -17.18
CA ASN A 205 12.33 39.29 -17.55
C ASN A 205 12.11 38.49 -16.26
N VAL A 206 10.88 38.04 -16.05
CA VAL A 206 10.55 37.10 -14.97
C VAL A 206 10.90 35.70 -15.47
N ALA A 207 11.82 35.02 -14.80
CA ALA A 207 12.21 33.66 -15.16
C ALA A 207 10.99 32.73 -15.09
N THR A 208 10.88 31.81 -16.05
CA THR A 208 9.99 30.66 -15.90
C THR A 208 10.46 29.85 -14.69
N LEU A 209 9.53 29.41 -13.84
CA LEU A 209 9.86 28.43 -12.81
C LEU A 209 10.12 27.11 -13.53
N ASP A 210 11.41 26.80 -13.73
CA ASP A 210 11.82 25.62 -14.46
C ASP A 210 11.24 24.36 -13.79
N PRO A 211 10.68 23.42 -14.57
CA PRO A 211 10.13 22.19 -14.02
C PRO A 211 11.26 21.29 -13.49
N ILE A 212 10.96 20.52 -12.46
CA ILE A 212 11.82 19.43 -11.98
C ILE A 212 11.21 18.07 -12.33
N THR A 213 12.05 17.03 -12.36
CA THR A 213 11.62 15.62 -12.43
C THR A 213 12.14 14.87 -11.21
N PHE A 214 11.26 14.19 -10.50
CA PHE A 214 11.59 13.14 -9.54
C PHE A 214 11.83 11.83 -10.32
N GLU A 215 13.05 11.30 -10.29
CA GLU A 215 13.48 10.14 -11.07
C GLU A 215 13.32 8.80 -10.32
N THR A 216 13.25 8.84 -8.99
CA THR A 216 13.20 7.68 -8.09
C THR A 216 12.12 7.84 -7.02
N PRO A 217 11.44 6.77 -6.57
CA PRO A 217 10.38 6.90 -5.56
C PRO A 217 10.86 7.51 -4.24
N GLU A 218 12.14 7.35 -3.90
CA GLU A 218 12.72 7.82 -2.64
C GLU A 218 13.11 9.31 -2.69
N SER A 219 13.07 9.95 -3.87
CA SER A 219 13.47 11.35 -3.98
C SER A 219 12.36 12.29 -3.49
N PHE A 220 12.74 13.27 -2.67
CA PHE A 220 11.81 14.23 -2.08
C PHE A 220 12.48 15.59 -1.87
N ILE A 221 11.68 16.65 -1.80
CA ILE A 221 12.13 18.00 -1.43
C ILE A 221 11.42 18.39 -0.14
N SER A 222 12.18 18.92 0.82
CA SER A 222 11.61 19.57 2.00
C SER A 222 11.26 21.02 1.68
N LEU A 223 9.99 21.37 1.83
CA LEU A 223 9.46 22.71 1.59
C LEU A 223 9.29 23.46 2.92
N PRO A 224 9.30 24.81 2.88
CA PRO A 224 8.95 25.61 4.05
C PRO A 224 7.58 25.24 4.61
N LYS A 225 7.45 25.28 5.93
CA LYS A 225 6.21 25.01 6.66
C LYS A 225 5.05 25.82 6.09
N TRP A 226 3.92 25.13 5.86
CA TRP A 226 2.68 25.79 5.49
C TRP A 226 2.01 26.37 6.74
N ASN A 227 2.01 27.69 6.87
CA ASN A 227 1.57 28.39 8.08
C ASN A 227 0.05 28.64 8.14
N ALA A 228 -0.69 28.16 7.15
CA ALA A 228 -2.10 28.48 6.94
C ALA A 228 -3.00 27.74 7.95
N LYS A 229 -3.56 28.47 8.93
CA LYS A 229 -4.34 27.89 10.03
C LYS A 229 -5.80 27.65 9.66
N LYS A 230 -6.55 28.68 9.28
CA LYS A 230 -7.97 28.59 8.92
C LYS A 230 -8.20 28.55 7.41
N THR A 231 -7.69 29.54 6.69
CA THR A 231 -7.70 29.57 5.22
C THR A 231 -6.32 29.23 4.69
N GLY A 232 -6.24 28.79 3.43
CA GLY A 232 -4.97 28.52 2.76
C GLY A 232 -5.14 27.98 1.35
N SER A 233 -4.09 28.05 0.55
CA SER A 233 -4.08 27.47 -0.81
C SER A 233 -2.73 26.88 -1.21
N ILE A 234 -2.77 25.82 -2.02
CA ILE A 234 -1.60 25.26 -2.69
C ILE A 234 -1.98 24.94 -4.13
N SER A 235 -1.20 25.42 -5.09
CA SER A 235 -1.35 25.02 -6.50
C SER A 235 -0.03 24.60 -7.12
N PHE A 236 -0.10 23.64 -8.04
CA PHE A 236 1.05 23.13 -8.78
C PHE A 236 0.60 22.40 -10.04
N ASP A 237 1.52 22.24 -10.98
CA ASP A 237 1.35 21.38 -12.14
C ASP A 237 2.10 20.06 -11.92
N PHE A 238 1.50 18.91 -12.27
CA PHE A 238 2.18 17.62 -12.28
C PHE A 238 2.02 16.88 -13.62
N ARG A 239 2.94 15.95 -13.89
CA ARG A 239 2.93 15.11 -15.09
C ARG A 239 3.63 13.78 -14.84
N THR A 240 2.93 12.66 -15.02
CA THR A 240 3.52 11.31 -14.88
C THR A 240 2.75 10.23 -15.65
N THR A 241 3.37 9.08 -15.85
CA THR A 241 2.74 7.81 -16.26
C THR A 241 2.62 6.80 -15.12
N GLU A 242 3.21 7.11 -13.96
CA GLU A 242 3.21 6.23 -12.79
C GLU A 242 1.81 6.19 -12.16
N PRO A 243 1.31 4.99 -11.80
CA PRO A 243 -0.05 4.86 -11.25
C PRO A 243 -0.12 5.24 -9.77
N ASN A 244 0.99 5.14 -9.04
CA ASN A 244 1.06 5.35 -7.59
C ASN A 244 2.15 6.36 -7.26
N GLY A 245 1.92 7.20 -6.25
CA GLY A 245 2.93 8.14 -5.77
C GLY A 245 2.38 9.16 -4.77
N LEU A 246 3.08 9.37 -3.67
CA LEU A 246 2.81 10.43 -2.71
C LEU A 246 3.38 11.76 -3.23
N ILE A 247 2.51 12.73 -3.52
CA ILE A 247 2.92 14.01 -4.11
C ILE A 247 3.23 15.03 -3.03
N LEU A 248 2.28 15.31 -2.14
CA LEU A 248 2.46 16.27 -1.04
C LEU A 248 2.03 15.64 0.28
N PHE A 249 2.77 15.92 1.35
CA PHE A 249 2.42 15.47 2.69
C PHE A 249 2.98 16.41 3.76
N SER A 250 2.18 16.68 4.79
CA SER A 250 2.66 17.30 6.03
C SER A 250 1.73 16.92 7.18
N HIS A 251 2.28 16.90 8.39
CA HIS A 251 1.51 16.61 9.60
C HIS A 251 1.81 17.58 10.75
N GLY A 252 0.87 17.61 11.70
CA GLY A 252 0.92 18.35 12.94
C GLY A 252 1.59 17.58 14.06
N LYS A 253 1.59 18.18 15.26
CA LYS A 253 2.12 17.51 16.46
C LYS A 253 1.23 16.35 16.89
N PRO A 254 1.81 15.30 17.50
CA PRO A 254 1.07 14.27 18.22
C PRO A 254 0.03 14.87 19.18
N ARG A 255 -1.24 14.51 19.00
CA ARG A 255 -2.32 14.90 19.91
C ARG A 255 -2.37 13.93 21.10
N HIS A 256 -2.58 14.46 22.31
CA HIS A 256 -2.72 13.65 23.54
C HIS A 256 -4.05 12.89 23.64
N GLN A 257 -5.03 13.18 22.77
CA GLN A 257 -6.26 12.40 22.69
C GLN A 257 -5.93 11.02 22.11
N LYS A 258 -5.86 10.03 23.00
CA LYS A 258 -5.68 8.63 22.62
C LYS A 258 -6.92 8.14 21.86
N ASP A 259 -6.69 7.46 20.75
CA ASP A 259 -7.76 6.71 20.08
C ASP A 259 -8.29 5.67 21.08
N ALA A 260 -9.59 5.73 21.40
CA ALA A 260 -10.21 4.81 22.35
C ALA A 260 -10.05 3.34 21.91
N LYS A 261 -9.81 3.10 20.61
CA LYS A 261 -9.68 1.77 20.00
C LYS A 261 -8.22 1.31 19.91
N HIS A 262 -7.28 2.23 19.70
CA HIS A 262 -5.83 1.94 19.54
C HIS A 262 -4.99 2.96 20.33
N PRO A 263 -4.87 2.80 21.66
CA PRO A 263 -4.29 3.83 22.53
C PRO A 263 -2.79 4.06 22.34
N GLN A 264 -2.10 3.19 21.60
CA GLN A 264 -0.68 3.34 21.22
C GLN A 264 -0.50 4.12 19.90
N MET A 265 -1.56 4.33 19.12
CA MET A 265 -1.46 5.03 17.84
C MET A 265 -1.36 6.55 18.06
N ILE A 266 -0.39 7.17 17.39
CA ILE A 266 -0.20 8.61 17.44
C ILE A 266 -1.12 9.28 16.42
N LYS A 267 -2.13 10.00 16.92
CA LYS A 267 -3.02 10.83 16.07
C LYS A 267 -2.36 12.20 15.84
N VAL A 268 -2.38 12.64 14.59
CA VAL A 268 -1.87 13.95 14.15
C VAL A 268 -2.88 14.57 13.20
N ASP A 269 -2.90 15.90 13.14
CA ASP A 269 -3.51 16.59 12.01
C ASP A 269 -2.63 16.37 10.79
N PHE A 270 -3.21 16.22 9.61
CA PHE A 270 -2.42 16.08 8.41
C PHE A 270 -3.21 16.46 7.16
N PHE A 271 -2.47 16.71 6.09
CA PHE A 271 -3.02 16.66 4.75
C PHE A 271 -2.06 15.92 3.83
N ALA A 272 -2.63 15.30 2.79
CA ALA A 272 -1.85 14.65 1.75
C ALA A 272 -2.52 14.79 0.39
N ILE A 273 -1.70 14.82 -0.66
CA ILE A 273 -2.14 14.60 -2.03
C ILE A 273 -1.38 13.39 -2.55
N GLU A 274 -2.10 12.33 -2.90
CA GLU A 274 -1.52 11.08 -3.37
C GLU A 274 -2.17 10.59 -4.65
N MET A 275 -1.42 9.80 -5.42
CA MET A 275 -1.92 9.05 -6.57
C MET A 275 -2.00 7.56 -6.23
N LEU A 276 -3.14 6.95 -6.56
CA LEU A 276 -3.38 5.51 -6.39
C LEU A 276 -4.13 4.97 -7.62
N ASP A 277 -3.56 3.94 -8.25
CA ASP A 277 -4.09 3.31 -9.47
C ASP A 277 -4.41 4.31 -10.60
N GLY A 278 -3.66 5.40 -10.66
CA GLY A 278 -3.78 6.50 -11.61
C GLY A 278 -4.81 7.57 -11.23
N HIS A 279 -5.53 7.45 -10.12
CA HIS A 279 -6.45 8.48 -9.63
C HIS A 279 -5.77 9.37 -8.59
N LEU A 280 -6.10 10.66 -8.62
CA LEU A 280 -5.60 11.64 -7.65
C LEU A 280 -6.54 11.76 -6.45
N TYR A 281 -5.97 11.78 -5.25
CA TYR A 281 -6.70 11.90 -4.00
C TYR A 281 -6.21 13.07 -3.16
N LEU A 282 -7.14 13.77 -2.52
CA LEU A 282 -6.90 14.67 -1.39
C LEU A 282 -7.28 13.94 -0.10
N LEU A 283 -6.41 13.99 0.90
CA LEU A 283 -6.65 13.52 2.25
C LEU A 283 -6.45 14.66 3.23
N LEU A 284 -7.36 14.76 4.21
CA LEU A 284 -7.32 15.81 5.21
C LEU A 284 -7.90 15.29 6.53
N ASP A 285 -7.19 15.50 7.63
CA ASP A 285 -7.70 15.34 9.00
C ASP A 285 -7.29 16.56 9.82
N MET A 286 -8.30 17.26 10.36
CA MET A 286 -8.14 18.44 11.21
C MET A 286 -8.41 18.13 12.69
N GLY A 287 -8.45 16.84 13.05
CA GLY A 287 -8.58 16.38 14.42
C GLY A 287 -9.90 15.71 14.78
N SER A 288 -10.79 15.52 13.81
CA SER A 288 -12.12 14.93 14.03
C SER A 288 -12.45 13.82 13.04
N GLY A 289 -11.42 13.26 12.40
CA GLY A 289 -11.52 12.19 11.43
C GLY A 289 -11.12 12.63 10.04
N THR A 290 -10.69 11.66 9.25
CA THR A 290 -10.13 11.90 7.92
C THR A 290 -11.23 11.92 6.86
N ILE A 291 -11.08 12.81 5.89
CA ILE A 291 -11.80 12.75 4.61
C ILE A 291 -10.83 12.38 3.49
N LYS A 292 -11.21 11.42 2.63
CA LYS A 292 -10.44 10.97 1.47
C LYS A 292 -11.26 11.16 0.20
N ILE A 293 -10.78 12.02 -0.70
CA ILE A 293 -11.58 12.56 -1.81
C ILE A 293 -10.87 12.26 -3.11
N LYS A 294 -11.55 11.60 -4.02
CA LYS A 294 -11.06 11.45 -5.38
C LYS A 294 -11.24 12.78 -6.11
N ALA A 295 -10.14 13.46 -6.40
CA ALA A 295 -10.14 14.82 -6.99
C ALA A 295 -10.70 14.84 -8.42
N LEU A 296 -10.54 13.74 -9.16
CA LEU A 296 -11.07 13.56 -10.51
C LEU A 296 -11.43 12.09 -10.76
N GLN A 297 -12.56 11.82 -11.42
CA GLN A 297 -12.97 10.44 -11.75
C GLN A 297 -12.08 9.78 -12.81
N LYS A 298 -11.54 10.57 -13.74
CA LYS A 298 -10.60 10.08 -14.76
C LYS A 298 -9.23 9.82 -14.12
N LYS A 299 -8.52 8.80 -14.60
CA LYS A 299 -7.09 8.63 -14.32
C LYS A 299 -6.26 9.78 -14.91
N VAL A 300 -5.26 10.23 -14.18
CA VAL A 300 -4.43 11.41 -14.47
C VAL A 300 -2.95 11.08 -14.71
N ASN A 301 -2.63 9.78 -14.88
CA ASN A 301 -1.29 9.28 -15.19
C ASN A 301 -1.12 8.99 -16.70
N ASP A 302 -1.67 9.82 -17.57
CA ASP A 302 -1.58 9.67 -19.03
C ASP A 302 -0.30 10.31 -19.62
N GLY A 303 0.55 10.90 -18.76
CA GLY A 303 1.75 11.59 -19.16
C GLY A 303 1.50 12.97 -19.75
N GLU A 304 0.36 13.62 -19.44
CA GLU A 304 0.08 15.02 -19.74
C GLU A 304 0.16 15.92 -18.50
N TRP A 305 0.30 17.23 -18.72
CA TRP A 305 0.33 18.21 -17.63
C TRP A 305 -1.07 18.43 -17.06
N TYR A 306 -1.21 18.30 -15.74
CA TYR A 306 -2.42 18.64 -14.99
C TYR A 306 -2.12 19.75 -14.00
N HIS A 307 -2.97 20.77 -14.00
CA HIS A 307 -2.95 21.83 -13.00
C HIS A 307 -3.84 21.44 -11.81
N VAL A 308 -3.29 21.46 -10.61
CA VAL A 308 -3.99 21.21 -9.35
C VAL A 308 -4.03 22.51 -8.56
N ASP A 309 -5.21 22.90 -8.09
CA ASP A 309 -5.38 24.01 -7.17
C ASP A 309 -6.27 23.58 -6.00
N PHE A 310 -5.66 23.52 -4.82
CA PHE A 310 -6.26 23.14 -3.56
C PHE A 310 -6.47 24.41 -2.72
N GLN A 311 -7.72 24.67 -2.36
CA GLN A 311 -8.13 25.82 -1.56
C GLN A 311 -8.94 25.34 -0.36
N ARG A 312 -8.74 25.98 0.79
CA ARG A 312 -9.47 25.69 2.03
C ARG A 312 -9.89 26.95 2.76
N ASP A 313 -11.07 26.89 3.36
CA ASP A 313 -11.59 27.85 4.32
C ASP A 313 -12.26 27.10 5.48
N GLY A 314 -11.54 27.02 6.59
CA GLY A 314 -11.96 26.30 7.77
C GLY A 314 -12.09 24.80 7.50
N ARG A 315 -13.32 24.29 7.67
CA ARG A 315 -13.69 22.87 7.52
C ARG A 315 -13.96 22.47 6.05
N SER A 316 -14.19 23.44 5.18
CA SER A 316 -14.60 23.21 3.79
C SER A 316 -13.59 23.78 2.82
N GLY A 317 -13.69 23.36 1.57
CA GLY A 317 -12.83 23.88 0.52
C GLY A 317 -13.11 23.24 -0.82
N THR A 318 -12.22 23.49 -1.77
CA THR A 318 -12.28 22.87 -3.09
C THR A 318 -10.91 22.38 -3.51
N ILE A 319 -10.83 21.17 -4.05
CA ILE A 319 -9.71 20.76 -4.89
C ILE A 319 -10.15 20.84 -6.33
N SER A 320 -9.31 21.39 -7.20
CA SER A 320 -9.59 21.48 -8.62
C SER A 320 -8.48 20.88 -9.47
N VAL A 321 -8.86 20.20 -10.54
CA VAL A 321 -7.95 19.60 -11.52
C VAL A 321 -8.34 20.12 -12.90
N ASN A 322 -7.43 20.85 -13.57
CA ASN A 322 -7.70 21.53 -14.84
C ASN A 322 -9.03 22.31 -14.82
N THR A 323 -9.25 23.12 -13.79
CA THR A 323 -10.46 23.94 -13.52
C THR A 323 -11.70 23.19 -13.04
N LEU A 324 -11.74 21.86 -13.09
CA LEU A 324 -12.87 21.08 -12.57
C LEU A 324 -12.80 21.02 -11.05
N ARG A 325 -13.74 21.71 -10.39
CA ARG A 325 -13.77 21.84 -8.92
C ARG A 325 -14.55 20.70 -8.28
N THR A 326 -13.97 20.10 -7.25
CA THR A 326 -14.62 19.13 -6.37
C THR A 326 -14.66 19.72 -4.96
N PRO A 327 -15.85 20.09 -4.45
CA PRO A 327 -15.97 20.62 -3.10
C PRO A 327 -15.82 19.52 -2.05
N TYR A 328 -15.41 19.93 -0.85
CA TYR A 328 -15.33 19.04 0.29
C TYR A 328 -15.68 19.72 1.61
N THR A 329 -16.03 18.88 2.58
CA THR A 329 -16.27 19.27 3.98
C THR A 329 -15.72 18.17 4.87
N ALA A 330 -14.70 18.47 5.67
CA ALA A 330 -14.17 17.52 6.64
C ALA A 330 -15.19 17.22 7.76
N PRO A 331 -15.12 16.06 8.42
CA PRO A 331 -16.02 15.70 9.50
C PRO A 331 -15.71 16.45 10.82
N GLY A 332 -16.69 16.49 11.73
CA GLY A 332 -16.56 17.13 13.05
C GLY A 332 -16.49 18.67 13.00
N GLU A 333 -16.17 19.34 14.10
CA GLU A 333 -16.28 20.82 14.21
C GLU A 333 -14.92 21.55 14.10
N SER A 334 -13.85 20.84 13.74
CA SER A 334 -12.51 21.42 13.67
C SER A 334 -12.31 22.22 12.38
N GLU A 335 -12.04 23.53 12.52
CA GLU A 335 -11.76 24.44 11.39
C GLU A 335 -10.25 24.68 11.15
N ILE A 336 -9.39 24.28 12.09
CA ILE A 336 -7.96 24.58 12.04
C ILE A 336 -7.19 23.31 11.65
N LEU A 337 -6.34 23.44 10.64
CA LEU A 337 -5.32 22.43 10.31
C LEU A 337 -4.00 22.88 10.93
N ASP A 338 -3.60 22.28 12.05
CA ASP A 338 -2.39 22.69 12.77
C ASP A 338 -1.17 21.89 12.34
N LEU A 339 -0.62 22.24 11.18
CA LEU A 339 0.63 21.66 10.69
C LEU A 339 1.81 22.21 11.49
N ASP A 340 2.76 21.32 11.82
CA ASP A 340 3.94 21.70 12.57
C ASP A 340 5.27 21.37 11.89
N ASP A 341 5.33 20.21 11.22
CA ASP A 341 6.54 19.74 10.54
C ASP A 341 6.73 20.43 9.16
N GLU A 342 7.83 20.08 8.51
CA GLU A 342 8.12 20.42 7.12
C GLU A 342 7.00 19.93 6.17
N LEU A 343 6.91 20.56 5.01
CA LEU A 343 6.03 20.12 3.93
C LEU A 343 6.87 19.31 2.94
N TYR A 344 6.53 18.04 2.73
CA TYR A 344 7.27 17.18 1.81
C TYR A 344 6.63 17.17 0.42
N LEU A 345 7.46 17.25 -0.62
CA LEU A 345 7.08 17.13 -2.02
C LEU A 345 7.83 15.95 -2.67
N GLY A 346 7.09 15.05 -3.32
CA GLY A 346 7.65 13.95 -4.12
C GLY A 346 7.85 12.62 -3.39
N GLY A 347 7.98 12.63 -2.07
CA GLY A 347 8.24 11.42 -1.28
C GLY A 347 8.46 11.76 0.19
N LEU A 348 8.95 10.80 0.96
CA LEU A 348 9.25 10.98 2.39
C LEU A 348 10.66 10.47 2.71
N PRO A 349 11.34 11.09 3.70
CA PRO A 349 12.60 10.58 4.20
C PRO A 349 12.40 9.24 4.92
N GLU A 350 13.28 8.28 4.65
CA GLU A 350 13.36 7.05 5.41
C GLU A 350 13.94 7.30 6.80
N ASN A 351 13.38 6.66 7.83
CA ASN A 351 13.88 6.68 9.21
C ASN A 351 14.02 8.07 9.86
N LYS A 352 13.29 9.10 9.41
CA LYS A 352 13.27 10.41 10.07
C LYS A 352 12.54 10.32 11.41
N ALA A 353 13.27 10.57 12.50
CA ALA A 353 12.70 10.57 13.85
C ALA A 353 11.57 11.60 13.98
N GLY A 354 10.44 11.19 14.55
CA GLY A 354 9.28 12.04 14.79
C GLY A 354 8.32 12.18 13.61
N LEU A 355 8.64 11.64 12.44
CA LEU A 355 7.74 11.55 11.30
C LEU A 355 6.67 10.48 11.56
N VAL A 356 5.39 10.85 11.49
CA VAL A 356 4.25 9.95 11.69
C VAL A 356 3.60 9.67 10.34
N PHE A 357 3.28 8.41 10.07
CA PHE A 357 2.58 7.99 8.85
C PHE A 357 1.12 7.61 9.20
N PRO A 358 0.13 8.50 8.94
CA PRO A 358 -1.27 8.18 9.15
C PRO A 358 -1.72 7.00 8.29
N THR A 359 -2.57 6.13 8.84
CA THR A 359 -2.99 4.87 8.17
C THR A 359 -3.82 5.13 6.91
N GLU A 360 -4.43 6.30 6.85
CA GLU A 360 -5.30 6.74 5.77
C GLU A 360 -4.51 7.13 4.48
N VAL A 361 -3.24 7.53 4.65
CA VAL A 361 -2.29 7.85 3.56
C VAL A 361 -1.59 6.58 3.10
N TRP A 362 -2.24 5.83 2.23
CA TRP A 362 -1.79 4.48 1.85
C TRP A 362 -0.44 4.49 1.14
N THR A 363 -0.18 5.49 0.30
CA THR A 363 1.10 5.56 -0.45
C THR A 363 2.31 5.66 0.48
N ALA A 364 2.19 6.30 1.64
CA ALA A 364 3.28 6.42 2.60
C ALA A 364 3.68 5.05 3.17
N LEU A 365 2.72 4.26 3.68
CA LEU A 365 2.97 2.95 4.29
C LEU A 365 3.27 1.84 3.27
N LEU A 366 2.91 2.05 1.99
CA LEU A 366 3.27 1.18 0.87
C LEU A 366 4.63 1.54 0.24
N ASN A 367 5.30 2.60 0.73
CA ASN A 367 6.56 3.12 0.18
C ASN A 367 6.45 3.55 -1.30
N TYR A 368 5.32 4.14 -1.67
CA TYR A 368 5.08 4.69 -3.01
C TYR A 368 5.33 6.21 -3.02
N GLY A 369 6.58 6.61 -3.13
CA GLY A 369 6.90 8.01 -3.48
C GLY A 369 6.68 8.29 -4.96
N TYR A 370 6.49 9.57 -5.27
CA TYR A 370 6.14 10.07 -6.59
C TYR A 370 7.35 10.12 -7.53
N VAL A 371 7.14 9.62 -8.75
CA VAL A 371 8.09 9.74 -9.86
C VAL A 371 7.37 10.42 -11.02
N GLY A 372 7.93 11.51 -11.52
CA GLY A 372 7.26 12.40 -12.48
C GLY A 372 7.74 13.83 -12.39
N CYS A 373 7.11 14.71 -13.16
CA CYS A 373 7.46 16.13 -13.16
C CYS A 373 6.54 16.97 -12.29
N ILE A 374 7.11 18.00 -11.68
CA ILE A 374 6.37 19.06 -10.96
C ILE A 374 6.88 20.43 -11.43
N ARG A 375 5.99 21.42 -11.51
CA ARG A 375 6.34 22.84 -11.72
C ARG A 375 5.29 23.77 -11.14
N ASP A 376 5.59 25.08 -11.24
CA ASP A 376 4.66 26.17 -10.90
C ASP A 376 4.02 25.97 -9.52
N LEU A 377 4.84 25.64 -8.51
CA LEU A 377 4.37 25.47 -7.13
C LEU A 377 4.09 26.84 -6.51
N PHE A 378 2.88 27.01 -5.99
CA PHE A 378 2.46 28.15 -5.18
C PHE A 378 1.93 27.68 -3.83
N ILE A 379 2.28 28.40 -2.77
CA ILE A 379 1.76 28.21 -1.42
C ILE A 379 1.23 29.55 -0.94
N ASP A 380 -0.05 29.61 -0.58
CA ASP A 380 -0.80 30.80 -0.20
C ASP A 380 -0.61 31.95 -1.22
N GLY A 381 -0.70 31.59 -2.51
CA GLY A 381 -0.53 32.50 -3.64
C GLY A 381 0.90 32.94 -3.94
N GLN A 382 1.89 32.55 -3.13
CA GLN A 382 3.30 32.87 -3.35
C GLN A 382 4.02 31.78 -4.16
N SER A 383 4.74 32.18 -5.21
CA SER A 383 5.58 31.28 -6.00
C SER A 383 6.73 30.68 -5.19
N LYS A 384 7.06 29.42 -5.46
CA LYS A 384 8.19 28.69 -4.83
C LYS A 384 9.11 28.10 -5.91
N ASP A 385 10.40 28.47 -5.86
CA ASP A 385 11.42 27.93 -6.77
C ASP A 385 11.92 26.56 -6.28
N ILE A 386 11.21 25.51 -6.71
CA ILE A 386 11.51 24.12 -6.33
C ILE A 386 12.82 23.60 -6.91
N ARG A 387 13.31 24.16 -8.03
CA ARG A 387 14.60 23.79 -8.60
C ARG A 387 15.73 24.30 -7.72
N GLN A 388 15.66 25.58 -7.33
CA GLN A 388 16.64 26.16 -6.42
C GLN A 388 16.65 25.42 -5.07
N MET A 389 15.48 25.05 -4.55
CA MET A 389 15.38 24.26 -3.32
C MET A 389 16.08 22.89 -3.45
N ALA A 390 15.88 22.17 -4.56
CA ALA A 390 16.55 20.89 -4.82
C ALA A 390 18.08 21.04 -4.94
N GLU A 391 18.56 22.10 -5.59
CA GLU A 391 20.00 22.39 -5.71
C GLU A 391 20.64 22.69 -4.35
N ILE A 392 19.99 23.52 -3.53
CA ILE A 392 20.47 23.86 -2.18
C ILE A 392 20.48 22.62 -1.27
N GLN A 393 19.46 21.76 -1.36
CA GLN A 393 19.36 20.54 -0.56
C GLN A 393 20.25 19.40 -1.09
N SER A 394 20.82 19.54 -2.29
CA SER A 394 21.59 18.47 -2.97
C SER A 394 20.79 17.16 -3.07
N THR A 395 19.50 17.27 -3.40
CA THR A 395 18.58 16.14 -3.42
C THR A 395 18.95 15.13 -4.51
N ALA A 396 19.22 13.88 -4.13
CA ALA A 396 19.44 12.79 -5.07
C ALA A 396 18.16 12.40 -5.83
N GLY A 397 18.28 12.01 -7.10
CA GLY A 397 17.14 11.57 -7.91
C GLY A 397 16.17 12.70 -8.31
N VAL A 398 16.64 13.96 -8.32
CA VAL A 398 15.89 15.12 -8.84
C VAL A 398 16.68 15.78 -9.97
N LYS A 399 16.04 15.97 -11.12
CA LYS A 399 16.61 16.61 -12.31
C LYS A 399 15.97 17.97 -12.58
N PRO A 400 16.72 19.03 -12.95
CA PRO A 400 16.22 20.40 -13.15
C PRO A 400 15.53 20.61 -14.51
N SER A 401 14.86 19.58 -15.03
CA SER A 401 14.14 19.65 -16.30
C SER A 401 13.04 18.60 -16.34
N CYS A 402 12.02 18.81 -17.17
CA CYS A 402 11.01 17.80 -17.47
C CYS A 402 10.97 17.49 -18.96
N SER A 403 11.42 16.28 -19.31
CA SER A 403 11.34 15.74 -20.66
C SER A 403 10.70 14.36 -20.60
N ARG A 404 9.69 14.11 -21.44
CA ARG A 404 9.15 12.76 -21.64
C ARG A 404 10.02 12.06 -22.68
N GLU A 405 10.74 11.03 -22.29
CA GLU A 405 11.54 10.25 -23.22
C GLU A 405 10.65 9.53 -24.24
N THR A 406 11.09 9.51 -25.51
CA THR A 406 10.33 8.94 -26.62
C THR A 406 10.48 7.42 -26.70
N ALA A 407 11.63 6.89 -26.31
CA ALA A 407 11.90 5.46 -26.26
C ALA A 407 11.23 4.84 -25.02
N LYS A 408 10.40 3.81 -25.22
CA LYS A 408 9.84 3.04 -24.12
C LYS A 408 10.94 2.21 -23.44
N PRO A 409 11.23 2.41 -22.15
CA PRO A 409 12.35 1.75 -21.48
C PRO A 409 12.32 0.22 -21.55
N CYS A 410 11.13 -0.40 -21.53
CA CYS A 410 10.99 -1.85 -21.58
C CYS A 410 11.37 -2.48 -22.93
N LEU A 411 11.49 -1.72 -24.03
CA LEU A 411 11.94 -2.25 -25.33
C LEU A 411 13.36 -2.83 -25.28
N SER A 412 14.18 -2.36 -24.34
CA SER A 412 15.53 -2.90 -24.11
C SER A 412 15.54 -4.26 -23.41
N ASN A 413 14.37 -4.79 -23.02
CA ASN A 413 14.20 -5.98 -22.17
C ASN A 413 15.14 -5.97 -20.94
N PRO A 414 15.06 -4.94 -20.09
CA PRO A 414 16.02 -4.75 -19.01
C PRO A 414 15.80 -5.73 -17.84
N CYS A 415 14.60 -6.27 -17.67
CA CYS A 415 14.26 -7.21 -16.60
C CYS A 415 14.76 -8.62 -16.94
N LYS A 416 15.72 -9.12 -16.15
CA LYS A 416 16.28 -10.47 -16.30
C LYS A 416 15.34 -11.53 -15.72
N ASN A 417 15.66 -12.80 -15.99
CA ASN A 417 15.03 -13.95 -15.34
C ASN A 417 13.49 -13.97 -15.41
N ASN A 418 12.93 -13.53 -16.56
CA ASN A 418 11.49 -13.42 -16.81
C ASN A 418 10.75 -12.42 -15.89
N GLY A 419 11.45 -11.43 -15.32
CA GLY A 419 10.79 -10.33 -14.60
C GLY A 419 9.84 -9.55 -15.50
N MET A 420 8.65 -9.19 -14.99
CA MET A 420 7.67 -8.44 -15.78
C MET A 420 8.08 -6.97 -15.84
N CYS A 421 8.30 -6.46 -17.06
CA CYS A 421 8.68 -5.07 -17.27
C CYS A 421 7.45 -4.17 -17.42
N ARG A 422 7.42 -3.06 -16.70
CA ARG A 422 6.47 -1.96 -16.86
C ARG A 422 7.21 -0.66 -17.22
N ASP A 423 6.72 0.03 -18.24
CA ASP A 423 7.20 1.38 -18.58
C ASP A 423 6.74 2.37 -17.49
N GLY A 424 7.69 2.95 -16.76
CA GLY A 424 7.48 4.03 -15.79
C GLY A 424 7.78 5.41 -16.42
N TRP A 425 7.93 6.43 -15.58
CA TRP A 425 8.33 7.76 -16.05
C TRP A 425 9.85 7.82 -16.23
N ASN A 426 10.33 7.83 -17.48
CA ASN A 426 11.76 7.81 -17.84
C ASN A 426 12.58 6.67 -17.20
N ARG A 427 11.91 5.56 -16.84
CA ARG A 427 12.53 4.38 -16.24
C ARG A 427 11.73 3.12 -16.57
N TYR A 428 12.39 1.97 -16.50
CA TYR A 428 11.71 0.68 -16.42
C TYR A 428 11.49 0.29 -14.96
N VAL A 429 10.42 -0.46 -14.70
CA VAL A 429 10.12 -1.07 -13.40
C VAL A 429 9.96 -2.57 -13.61
N CYS A 430 10.72 -3.37 -12.88
CA CYS A 430 10.66 -4.82 -12.96
C CYS A 430 9.91 -5.40 -11.76
N ASP A 431 8.85 -6.18 -12.01
CA ASP A 431 8.28 -7.07 -11.00
C ASP A 431 9.01 -8.41 -11.04
N CYS A 432 9.79 -8.68 -9.99
CA CYS A 432 10.59 -9.89 -9.83
C CYS A 432 9.92 -10.94 -8.92
N SER A 433 8.71 -10.69 -8.41
CA SER A 433 8.16 -11.49 -7.30
C SER A 433 8.00 -12.99 -7.62
N GLY A 434 7.81 -13.34 -8.89
CA GLY A 434 7.65 -14.73 -9.36
C GLY A 434 8.89 -15.36 -9.98
N THR A 435 10.05 -14.70 -9.91
CA THR A 435 11.26 -15.15 -10.64
C THR A 435 12.27 -15.86 -9.75
N GLY A 436 12.23 -15.63 -8.43
CA GLY A 436 13.24 -16.12 -7.50
C GLY A 436 14.49 -15.25 -7.50
N TYR A 437 14.36 -14.03 -8.04
CA TYR A 437 15.35 -12.97 -8.04
C TYR A 437 14.74 -11.68 -7.48
N LEU A 438 15.59 -10.74 -7.10
CA LEU A 438 15.25 -9.39 -6.68
C LEU A 438 16.26 -8.38 -7.24
N GLY A 439 16.11 -7.12 -6.85
CA GLY A 439 16.91 -6.01 -7.37
C GLY A 439 16.23 -5.28 -8.52
N ARG A 440 16.86 -4.20 -8.98
CA ARG A 440 16.26 -3.26 -9.94
C ARG A 440 15.90 -3.92 -11.28
N SER A 441 16.68 -4.93 -11.68
CA SER A 441 16.55 -5.66 -12.95
C SER A 441 16.38 -7.16 -12.76
N CYS A 442 15.98 -7.61 -11.56
CA CYS A 442 15.90 -9.03 -11.18
C CYS A 442 17.24 -9.77 -11.35
N GLU A 443 18.36 -9.12 -11.06
CA GLU A 443 19.71 -9.64 -11.25
C GLU A 443 20.28 -10.38 -10.04
N ARG A 444 19.73 -10.17 -8.85
CA ARG A 444 20.20 -10.79 -7.60
C ARG A 444 19.34 -12.01 -7.29
N GLU A 445 19.95 -13.17 -7.10
CA GLU A 445 19.23 -14.37 -6.69
C GLU A 445 18.62 -14.17 -5.29
N ALA A 446 17.35 -14.53 -5.13
CA ALA A 446 16.64 -14.37 -3.86
C ALA A 446 16.90 -15.54 -2.92
N THR A 447 17.07 -15.24 -1.64
CA THR A 447 17.39 -16.21 -0.61
C THR A 447 16.23 -17.18 -0.36
N VAL A 448 16.54 -18.47 -0.32
CA VAL A 448 15.61 -19.55 0.05
C VAL A 448 15.72 -19.86 1.54
N LEU A 449 14.59 -20.09 2.19
CA LEU A 449 14.50 -20.47 3.61
C LEU A 449 13.73 -21.79 3.75
N SER A 450 14.33 -22.78 4.42
CA SER A 450 13.79 -24.13 4.62
C SER A 450 13.15 -24.30 6.00
N TYR A 451 12.00 -24.97 6.05
CA TYR A 451 11.21 -25.24 7.25
C TYR A 451 10.84 -26.72 7.34
N ASP A 452 11.05 -27.34 8.50
CA ASP A 452 10.77 -28.77 8.75
C ASP A 452 9.55 -29.01 9.65
N GLY A 453 8.72 -27.99 9.90
CA GLY A 453 7.58 -28.08 10.80
C GLY A 453 7.91 -27.72 12.25
N SER A 454 9.18 -27.57 12.61
CA SER A 454 9.66 -27.11 13.93
C SER A 454 10.39 -25.76 13.88
N MET A 455 10.44 -25.15 12.69
CA MET A 455 11.20 -23.94 12.41
C MET A 455 10.32 -22.71 12.16
N PHE A 456 10.81 -21.54 12.53
CA PHE A 456 10.18 -20.24 12.30
C PHE A 456 11.19 -19.18 11.82
N MET A 457 10.66 -18.12 11.24
CA MET A 457 11.32 -16.83 11.10
C MET A 457 10.33 -15.74 11.50
N LYS A 458 10.78 -14.82 12.34
CA LYS A 458 9.98 -13.75 12.93
C LYS A 458 10.70 -12.43 12.72
N ILE A 459 10.01 -11.49 12.10
CA ILE A 459 10.44 -10.10 11.99
C ILE A 459 9.68 -9.33 13.07
N GLN A 460 10.38 -8.89 14.11
CA GLN A 460 9.79 -8.11 15.20
C GLN A 460 9.99 -6.62 14.91
N LEU A 461 8.97 -5.92 14.45
CA LEU A 461 9.15 -4.56 13.97
C LEU A 461 9.56 -3.61 15.11
N PRO A 462 10.48 -2.63 14.85
CA PRO A 462 10.95 -1.70 15.87
C PRO A 462 9.82 -0.88 16.51
N VAL A 463 8.78 -0.60 15.73
CA VAL A 463 7.58 0.14 16.15
C VAL A 463 6.35 -0.66 15.72
N VAL A 464 5.28 -0.57 16.51
CA VAL A 464 3.98 -1.14 16.14
C VAL A 464 3.49 -0.53 14.83
N MET A 465 3.04 -1.39 13.92
CA MET A 465 2.51 -0.95 12.64
C MET A 465 0.99 -0.96 12.67
N HIS A 466 0.42 0.09 12.08
CA HIS A 466 -1.00 0.18 11.77
C HIS A 466 -1.14 0.46 10.27
N THR A 467 -1.91 -0.35 9.56
CA THR A 467 -2.04 -0.22 8.10
C THR A 467 -3.49 -0.40 7.64
N GLU A 468 -3.86 0.30 6.56
CA GLU A 468 -5.14 0.09 5.86
C GLU A 468 -4.94 -0.46 4.43
N ALA A 469 -3.70 -0.58 4.00
CA ALA A 469 -3.32 -1.10 2.70
C ALA A 469 -1.97 -1.81 2.79
N GLU A 470 -1.88 -2.97 2.15
CA GLU A 470 -0.65 -3.76 2.09
C GLU A 470 -0.49 -4.41 0.72
N ASP A 471 0.77 -4.52 0.31
CA ASP A 471 1.20 -5.35 -0.81
C ASP A 471 2.11 -6.45 -0.27
N VAL A 472 1.65 -7.69 -0.41
CA VAL A 472 2.36 -8.86 0.12
C VAL A 472 2.57 -9.87 -0.99
N SER A 473 3.80 -10.33 -1.17
CA SER A 473 4.10 -11.44 -2.06
C SER A 473 5.15 -12.36 -1.48
N LEU A 474 5.07 -13.64 -1.84
CA LEU A 474 6.06 -14.65 -1.49
C LEU A 474 6.00 -15.79 -2.48
N ARG A 475 7.07 -16.58 -2.56
CA ARG A 475 7.08 -17.87 -3.23
C ARG A 475 7.13 -18.98 -2.20
N PHE A 476 6.41 -20.06 -2.45
CA PHE A 476 6.44 -21.25 -1.61
C PHE A 476 6.55 -22.52 -2.43
N ARG A 477 7.05 -23.58 -1.79
CA ARG A 477 7.11 -24.93 -2.30
C ARG A 477 6.83 -25.91 -1.17
N SER A 478 5.86 -26.80 -1.33
CA SER A 478 5.52 -27.80 -0.30
C SER A 478 4.90 -29.06 -0.91
N GLN A 479 5.03 -30.18 -0.19
CA GLN A 479 4.28 -31.42 -0.43
C GLN A 479 3.01 -31.51 0.44
N ARG A 480 2.90 -30.66 1.47
CA ARG A 480 1.76 -30.63 2.38
C ARG A 480 0.62 -29.80 1.81
N ALA A 481 -0.59 -30.29 1.98
CA ALA A 481 -1.81 -29.59 1.60
C ALA A 481 -2.21 -28.50 2.60
N TYR A 482 -1.53 -28.44 3.76
CA TYR A 482 -1.79 -27.49 4.84
C TYR A 482 -0.49 -26.91 5.40
N GLY A 483 -0.58 -25.71 5.96
CA GLY A 483 0.53 -25.07 6.67
C GLY A 483 0.52 -23.55 6.51
N ILE A 484 0.98 -22.85 7.54
CA ILE A 484 1.13 -21.38 7.47
C ILE A 484 2.20 -20.98 6.46
N LEU A 485 1.93 -19.98 5.63
CA LEU A 485 2.94 -19.38 4.74
C LEU A 485 3.51 -18.12 5.38
N MET A 486 2.61 -17.23 5.84
CA MET A 486 2.96 -16.04 6.62
C MET A 486 1.76 -15.58 7.46
N ALA A 487 2.02 -14.90 8.57
CA ALA A 487 1.01 -14.16 9.33
C ALA A 487 1.58 -12.84 9.86
N THR A 488 0.77 -11.78 9.86
CA THR A 488 1.01 -10.66 10.77
C THR A 488 0.40 -10.98 12.14
N THR A 489 1.07 -10.61 13.22
CA THR A 489 0.61 -10.88 14.60
C THR A 489 0.75 -9.64 15.48
N SER A 490 -0.24 -9.40 16.34
CA SER A 490 -0.16 -8.39 17.40
C SER A 490 -0.01 -9.03 18.78
N ARG A 491 0.76 -8.38 19.66
CA ARG A 491 0.84 -8.74 21.07
C ARG A 491 -0.40 -8.34 21.88
N ASP A 492 -1.26 -7.50 21.29
CA ASP A 492 -2.37 -6.82 21.98
C ASP A 492 -3.75 -7.24 21.46
N SER A 493 -3.85 -7.91 20.31
CA SER A 493 -5.12 -8.31 19.69
C SER A 493 -5.00 -9.61 18.88
N ALA A 494 -6.15 -10.13 18.39
CA ALA A 494 -6.22 -11.24 17.43
C ALA A 494 -6.16 -10.78 15.96
N ASP A 495 -5.75 -9.52 15.72
CA ASP A 495 -5.63 -8.95 14.39
C ASP A 495 -4.58 -9.69 13.58
N THR A 496 -4.94 -10.06 12.35
CA THR A 496 -4.02 -10.75 11.46
C THR A 496 -4.41 -10.60 10.00
N LEU A 497 -3.40 -10.42 9.16
CA LEU A 497 -3.42 -10.78 7.76
C LEU A 497 -2.56 -12.03 7.62
N ARG A 498 -3.15 -13.15 7.19
CA ARG A 498 -2.44 -14.43 7.06
C ARG A 498 -2.66 -15.09 5.71
N LEU A 499 -1.62 -15.78 5.24
CA LEU A 499 -1.64 -16.69 4.11
C LEU A 499 -1.31 -18.10 4.60
N GLU A 500 -2.16 -19.05 4.24
CA GLU A 500 -1.99 -20.46 4.61
C GLU A 500 -2.37 -21.39 3.46
N LEU A 501 -1.80 -22.59 3.44
CA LEU A 501 -2.31 -23.69 2.64
C LEU A 501 -3.50 -24.32 3.38
N ASP A 502 -4.62 -24.48 2.66
CA ASP A 502 -5.85 -25.09 3.16
C ASP A 502 -6.42 -26.02 2.08
N ALA A 503 -6.23 -27.33 2.30
CA ALA A 503 -6.60 -28.41 1.38
C ALA A 503 -6.01 -28.23 -0.03
N GLY A 504 -4.72 -27.87 -0.11
CA GLY A 504 -3.99 -27.72 -1.37
C GLY A 504 -4.30 -26.43 -2.14
N ARG A 505 -4.96 -25.46 -1.50
CA ARG A 505 -5.25 -24.13 -2.02
C ARG A 505 -4.59 -23.08 -1.14
N VAL A 506 -4.29 -21.90 -1.67
CA VAL A 506 -3.87 -20.76 -0.86
C VAL A 506 -5.10 -20.06 -0.33
N LYS A 507 -5.11 -19.79 0.98
CA LYS A 507 -6.15 -19.06 1.68
C LYS A 507 -5.58 -17.79 2.29
N LEU A 508 -6.14 -16.66 1.88
CA LEU A 508 -5.95 -15.38 2.56
C LEU A 508 -7.03 -15.25 3.63
N THR A 509 -6.62 -14.90 4.86
CA THR A 509 -7.55 -14.49 5.91
C THR A 509 -7.16 -13.13 6.45
N VAL A 510 -8.12 -12.21 6.52
CA VAL A 510 -7.99 -10.94 7.23
C VAL A 510 -8.98 -10.95 8.39
N ASN A 511 -8.45 -10.85 9.61
CA ASN A 511 -9.24 -10.76 10.81
C ASN A 511 -8.87 -9.47 11.55
N LEU A 512 -9.86 -8.62 11.79
CA LEU A 512 -9.70 -7.38 12.54
C LEU A 512 -10.60 -7.52 13.78
N ASP A 513 -10.00 -7.70 14.95
CA ASP A 513 -10.67 -7.99 16.21
C ASP A 513 -11.57 -6.82 16.62
N CYS A 514 -12.87 -7.06 16.54
CA CYS A 514 -13.90 -6.08 16.83
C CYS A 514 -14.36 -6.13 18.31
N ILE A 515 -13.89 -7.09 19.13
CA ILE A 515 -14.34 -7.26 20.52
C ILE A 515 -14.01 -6.00 21.36
N ARG A 516 -12.92 -5.30 21.05
CA ARG A 516 -12.57 -4.00 21.68
C ARG A 516 -13.31 -2.79 21.08
N ILE A 517 -14.04 -2.94 19.98
CA ILE A 517 -14.38 -1.83 19.07
C ILE A 517 -15.90 -1.53 18.99
N ASN A 518 -16.75 -2.31 19.66
CA ASN A 518 -18.21 -2.07 19.70
C ASN A 518 -18.81 -1.92 18.28
N CYS A 519 -18.33 -2.70 17.31
CA CYS A 519 -18.89 -2.67 15.96
C CYS A 519 -20.19 -3.50 15.92
N ASN A 520 -21.21 -2.95 15.26
CA ASN A 520 -22.55 -3.53 15.20
C ASN A 520 -22.65 -4.86 14.42
N SER A 521 -21.53 -5.39 13.88
CA SER A 521 -21.54 -6.57 12.98
C SER A 521 -20.16 -7.24 12.81
N SER A 522 -19.55 -7.82 13.84
CA SER A 522 -18.42 -8.74 13.62
C SER A 522 -18.91 -10.10 13.12
N LYS A 523 -18.92 -10.32 11.80
CA LYS A 523 -19.27 -11.63 11.19
C LYS A 523 -18.16 -12.68 11.28
N GLY A 524 -17.01 -12.34 11.88
CA GLY A 524 -15.83 -13.21 11.96
C GLY A 524 -14.78 -12.87 10.90
N PRO A 525 -13.77 -13.73 10.70
CA PRO A 525 -12.68 -13.49 9.77
C PRO A 525 -13.14 -13.49 8.30
N GLU A 526 -12.59 -12.58 7.49
CA GLU A 526 -12.83 -12.49 6.05
C GLU A 526 -11.81 -13.34 5.29
N THR A 527 -12.27 -14.17 4.35
CA THR A 527 -11.40 -15.15 3.67
C THR A 527 -11.53 -15.14 2.15
N LEU A 528 -10.42 -15.33 1.45
CA LEU A 528 -10.36 -15.59 0.01
C LEU A 528 -9.51 -16.83 -0.27
N PHE A 529 -9.88 -17.60 -1.29
CA PHE A 529 -9.16 -18.79 -1.72
C PHE A 529 -8.70 -18.66 -3.18
N ALA A 530 -7.52 -19.18 -3.51
CA ALA A 530 -7.00 -19.22 -4.88
C ALA A 530 -6.14 -20.48 -5.12
N GLY A 531 -6.13 -20.92 -6.39
CA GLY A 531 -5.41 -22.12 -6.84
C GLY A 531 -6.00 -23.43 -6.33
N TYR A 532 -5.37 -24.54 -6.72
CA TYR A 532 -5.72 -25.92 -6.34
C TYR A 532 -4.53 -26.83 -6.59
N ASN A 533 -4.41 -27.91 -5.81
CA ASN A 533 -3.32 -28.89 -5.89
C ASN A 533 -1.90 -28.27 -5.85
N LEU A 534 -1.74 -27.18 -5.08
CA LEU A 534 -0.48 -26.42 -4.96
C LEU A 534 0.57 -27.10 -4.07
N ASN A 535 0.28 -28.30 -3.60
CA ASN A 535 1.17 -29.14 -2.80
C ASN A 535 1.88 -30.19 -3.67
N ASP A 536 2.21 -29.81 -4.90
CA ASP A 536 2.85 -30.65 -5.91
C ASP A 536 4.37 -30.73 -5.77
N ASN A 537 4.94 -29.93 -4.85
CA ASN A 537 6.36 -29.69 -4.64
C ASN A 537 7.04 -28.89 -5.76
N GLU A 538 6.32 -28.02 -6.46
CA GLU A 538 6.87 -27.00 -7.34
C GLU A 538 6.79 -25.60 -6.69
N TRP A 539 7.47 -24.62 -7.29
CA TRP A 539 7.44 -23.24 -6.81
C TRP A 539 6.18 -22.52 -7.29
N HIS A 540 5.37 -22.05 -6.35
CA HIS A 540 4.23 -21.17 -6.61
C HIS A 540 4.50 -19.77 -6.09
N THR A 541 3.88 -18.76 -6.70
CA THR A 541 3.97 -17.35 -6.31
C THR A 541 2.63 -16.84 -5.83
N VAL A 542 2.57 -16.31 -4.60
CA VAL A 542 1.36 -15.70 -4.04
C VAL A 542 1.51 -14.18 -4.07
N ARG A 543 0.46 -13.48 -4.50
CA ARG A 543 0.37 -12.02 -4.46
C ARG A 543 -0.94 -11.60 -3.81
N VAL A 544 -0.84 -10.74 -2.79
CA VAL A 544 -1.95 -10.13 -2.07
C VAL A 544 -1.86 -8.63 -2.23
N VAL A 545 -3.00 -8.02 -2.57
CA VAL A 545 -3.18 -6.57 -2.58
C VAL A 545 -4.41 -6.28 -1.73
N ARG A 546 -4.22 -5.58 -0.60
CA ARG A 546 -5.32 -5.07 0.23
C ARG A 546 -5.39 -3.55 0.12
N ARG A 547 -6.60 -3.01 -0.07
CA ARG A 547 -6.89 -1.58 -0.12
C ARG A 547 -8.16 -1.29 0.67
N GLY A 548 -8.01 -0.92 1.94
CA GLY A 548 -9.10 -0.76 2.89
C GLY A 548 -9.89 -2.06 3.01
N LYS A 549 -11.15 -2.02 2.58
CA LYS A 549 -12.06 -3.19 2.56
C LYS A 549 -11.84 -4.12 1.35
N SER A 550 -11.13 -3.69 0.32
CA SER A 550 -10.91 -4.49 -0.89
C SER A 550 -9.76 -5.46 -0.70
N LEU A 551 -9.98 -6.73 -1.03
CA LEU A 551 -8.99 -7.80 -1.00
C LEU A 551 -8.81 -8.37 -2.41
N LYS A 552 -7.56 -8.60 -2.80
CA LYS A 552 -7.21 -9.29 -4.04
C LYS A 552 -6.12 -10.32 -3.75
N LEU A 553 -6.33 -11.55 -4.20
CA LEU A 553 -5.42 -12.68 -4.08
C LEU A 553 -5.16 -13.28 -5.46
N THR A 554 -3.91 -13.46 -5.83
CA THR A 554 -3.48 -14.12 -7.07
C THR A 554 -2.42 -15.17 -6.74
N VAL A 555 -2.54 -16.34 -7.37
CA VAL A 555 -1.53 -17.41 -7.32
C VAL A 555 -1.02 -17.63 -8.73
N ASP A 556 0.30 -17.63 -8.89
CA ASP A 556 1.01 -17.68 -10.16
C ASP A 556 0.49 -16.61 -11.13
N ASP A 557 0.16 -17.02 -12.36
CA ASP A 557 -0.43 -16.16 -13.40
C ASP A 557 -1.93 -16.46 -13.60
N GLN A 558 -2.58 -17.07 -12.59
CA GLN A 558 -4.01 -17.37 -12.63
C GLN A 558 -4.87 -16.11 -12.45
N GLN A 559 -6.16 -16.24 -12.74
CA GLN A 559 -7.11 -15.15 -12.54
C GLN A 559 -7.09 -14.66 -11.08
N ALA A 560 -7.05 -13.34 -10.91
CA ALA A 560 -7.10 -12.73 -9.59
C ALA A 560 -8.47 -12.92 -8.94
N MET A 561 -8.46 -13.41 -7.70
CA MET A 561 -9.64 -13.54 -6.86
C MET A 561 -9.82 -12.26 -6.06
N THR A 562 -11.01 -11.66 -6.12
CA THR A 562 -11.31 -10.40 -5.43
C THR A 562 -12.42 -10.60 -4.41
N GLY A 563 -12.33 -9.91 -3.28
CA GLY A 563 -13.33 -9.91 -2.21
C GLY A 563 -13.45 -8.54 -1.57
N GLN A 564 -14.55 -8.34 -0.86
CA GLN A 564 -14.82 -7.12 -0.12
C GLN A 564 -15.15 -7.50 1.33
N MET A 565 -14.39 -6.97 2.28
CA MET A 565 -14.62 -7.21 3.70
C MET A 565 -15.95 -6.59 4.15
N ALA A 566 -16.67 -7.32 5.00
CA ALA A 566 -17.80 -6.79 5.75
C ALA A 566 -17.33 -5.96 6.96
N GLY A 567 -18.20 -5.08 7.45
CA GLY A 567 -17.87 -4.17 8.55
C GLY A 567 -17.16 -2.89 8.07
N ASP A 568 -17.04 -1.92 8.97
CA ASP A 568 -16.45 -0.60 8.68
C ASP A 568 -14.99 -0.47 9.09
N HIS A 569 -14.46 -1.45 9.82
CA HIS A 569 -13.08 -1.44 10.27
C HIS A 569 -12.13 -1.91 9.16
N THR A 570 -11.08 -1.13 8.90
CA THR A 570 -10.08 -1.40 7.85
C THR A 570 -8.65 -1.42 8.37
N ARG A 571 -8.41 -0.99 9.62
CA ARG A 571 -7.07 -0.83 10.17
C ARG A 571 -6.60 -2.17 10.74
N LEU A 572 -5.40 -2.59 10.36
CA LEU A 572 -4.72 -3.78 10.83
C LEU A 572 -3.59 -3.35 11.77
N GLU A 573 -3.58 -3.85 13.01
CA GLU A 573 -2.45 -3.70 13.92
C GLU A 573 -1.56 -4.94 13.87
N PHE A 574 -0.24 -4.75 13.81
CA PHE A 574 0.71 -5.84 13.98
C PHE A 574 2.05 -5.37 14.50
N HIS A 575 2.68 -6.28 15.25
CA HIS A 575 4.01 -6.14 15.84
C HIS A 575 5.03 -7.00 15.13
N ASN A 576 4.59 -8.15 14.58
CA ASN A 576 5.48 -9.09 13.94
C ASN A 576 4.93 -9.54 12.58
N ILE A 577 5.86 -9.93 11.72
CA ILE A 577 5.59 -10.73 10.52
C ILE A 577 6.27 -12.08 10.73
N GLU A 578 5.50 -13.16 10.72
CA GLU A 578 5.93 -14.50 11.11
C GLU A 578 5.71 -15.51 9.99
N THR A 579 6.65 -16.45 9.86
CA THR A 579 6.59 -17.57 8.92
C THR A 579 7.00 -18.86 9.62
N GLY A 580 6.57 -20.02 9.09
CA GLY A 580 6.91 -21.33 9.66
C GLY A 580 6.05 -21.70 10.86
N ILE A 581 6.11 -20.92 11.94
CA ILE A 581 5.31 -21.07 13.15
C ILE A 581 4.78 -19.70 13.56
N ILE A 582 3.52 -19.63 13.95
CA ILE A 582 2.96 -18.45 14.62
C ILE A 582 3.30 -18.56 16.11
N THR A 583 4.33 -17.82 16.53
CA THR A 583 4.84 -17.80 17.91
C THR A 583 3.98 -16.92 18.81
N GLU A 584 3.54 -15.74 18.33
CA GLU A 584 2.62 -14.88 19.06
C GLU A 584 1.18 -15.31 18.81
N ARG A 585 0.61 -16.03 19.78
CA ARG A 585 -0.71 -16.66 19.68
C ARG A 585 -1.62 -16.37 20.87
N ARG A 586 -1.29 -15.35 21.68
CA ARG A 586 -2.00 -15.06 22.94
C ARG A 586 -3.52 -14.94 22.79
N TYR A 587 -4.00 -14.36 21.68
CA TYR A 587 -5.42 -14.10 21.42
C TYR A 587 -6.01 -14.98 20.31
N LEU A 588 -5.24 -15.90 19.76
CA LEU A 588 -5.70 -16.84 18.72
C LEU A 588 -6.26 -18.10 19.38
N SER A 589 -7.54 -18.41 19.12
CA SER A 589 -8.21 -19.61 19.63
C SER A 589 -7.83 -20.89 18.87
N SER A 590 -7.40 -20.75 17.62
CA SER A 590 -6.89 -21.84 16.78
C SER A 590 -5.83 -21.26 15.84
N VAL A 591 -4.76 -22.01 15.63
CA VAL A 591 -3.62 -21.61 14.82
C VAL A 591 -3.46 -22.63 13.69
N PRO A 592 -3.21 -22.19 12.44
CA PRO A 592 -2.84 -23.09 11.36
C PRO A 592 -1.64 -23.97 11.73
N SER A 593 -1.52 -25.13 11.09
CA SER A 593 -0.36 -25.98 11.33
C SER A 593 0.94 -25.34 10.86
N ASN A 594 2.05 -25.76 11.47
CA ASN A 594 3.38 -25.28 11.13
C ASN A 594 3.73 -25.61 9.67
N PHE A 595 4.66 -24.87 9.06
CA PHE A 595 5.05 -25.07 7.67
C PHE A 595 6.12 -26.15 7.50
N ILE A 596 5.96 -27.00 6.48
CA ILE A 596 7.03 -27.88 5.97
C ILE A 596 7.23 -27.57 4.50
N GLY A 597 8.42 -27.11 4.12
CA GLY A 597 8.71 -26.70 2.76
C GLY A 597 9.71 -25.55 2.71
N HIS A 598 9.67 -24.81 1.60
CA HIS A 598 10.57 -23.70 1.33
C HIS A 598 9.79 -22.43 1.06
N LEU A 599 10.30 -21.30 1.58
CA LEU A 599 9.85 -19.96 1.22
C LEU A 599 10.97 -19.18 0.52
N GLN A 600 10.61 -18.27 -0.36
CA GLN A 600 11.53 -17.37 -1.06
C GLN A 600 10.83 -16.04 -1.36
N SER A 601 11.59 -14.95 -1.46
CA SER A 601 11.09 -13.63 -1.92
C SER A 601 9.89 -13.08 -1.12
N LEU A 602 9.84 -13.31 0.21
CA LEU A 602 8.83 -12.67 1.06
C LEU A 602 9.03 -11.15 1.02
N THR A 603 8.11 -10.48 0.36
CA THR A 603 8.08 -9.03 0.19
C THR A 603 6.81 -8.48 0.81
N PHE A 604 6.94 -7.54 1.75
CA PHE A 604 5.82 -6.89 2.41
C PHE A 604 6.02 -5.38 2.36
N ASN A 605 5.11 -4.67 1.69
CA ASN A 605 5.19 -3.23 1.42
C ASN A 605 6.57 -2.79 0.85
N GLY A 606 7.11 -3.59 -0.07
CA GLY A 606 8.40 -3.36 -0.71
C GLY A 606 9.62 -3.94 0.03
N MET A 607 9.47 -4.38 1.28
CA MET A 607 10.57 -4.91 2.09
C MET A 607 10.76 -6.42 1.87
N ALA A 608 11.93 -6.82 1.35
CA ALA A 608 12.29 -8.22 1.09
C ALA A 608 12.89 -8.90 2.34
N TYR A 609 12.05 -9.29 3.31
CA TYR A 609 12.49 -9.65 4.66
C TYR A 609 13.43 -10.86 4.76
N ILE A 610 13.28 -11.88 3.92
CA ILE A 610 14.19 -13.05 3.95
C ILE A 610 15.61 -12.60 3.55
N ASP A 611 15.73 -11.77 2.51
CA ASP A 611 17.01 -11.29 2.01
C ASP A 611 17.66 -10.27 2.96
N LEU A 612 16.88 -9.32 3.49
CA LEU A 612 17.35 -8.36 4.49
C LEU A 612 17.89 -9.07 5.74
N CYS A 613 17.15 -10.10 6.21
CA CYS A 613 17.57 -10.90 7.35
C CYS A 613 18.84 -11.71 7.08
N LYS A 614 18.95 -12.35 5.90
CA LYS A 614 20.14 -13.12 5.51
C LYS A 614 21.42 -12.28 5.42
N ASN A 615 21.29 -11.04 4.98
CA ASN A 615 22.40 -10.12 4.78
C ASN A 615 22.80 -9.37 6.06
N GLY A 616 21.93 -9.35 7.08
CA GLY A 616 22.12 -8.54 8.28
C GLY A 616 21.84 -7.06 8.06
N ASP A 617 21.02 -6.73 7.05
CA ASP A 617 20.59 -5.34 6.77
C ASP A 617 19.60 -4.84 7.84
N ILE A 618 19.02 -5.76 8.60
CA ILE A 618 18.12 -5.51 9.74
C ILE A 618 18.58 -6.34 10.95
N ASP A 619 18.46 -5.77 12.15
CA ASP A 619 18.84 -6.40 13.42
C ASP A 619 17.66 -7.06 14.16
N TYR A 620 16.44 -6.79 13.70
CA TYR A 620 15.19 -7.25 14.31
C TYR A 620 14.58 -8.50 13.65
N CYS A 621 15.44 -9.42 13.21
CA CYS A 621 15.06 -10.72 12.66
C CYS A 621 15.49 -11.87 13.60
N GLU A 622 14.54 -12.72 13.98
CA GLU A 622 14.77 -13.91 14.81
C GLU A 622 14.34 -15.17 14.06
N LEU A 623 15.20 -16.19 13.97
CA LEU A 623 14.87 -17.43 13.28
C LEU A 623 15.68 -18.63 13.76
N ASN A 624 15.08 -19.81 13.67
CA ASN A 624 15.77 -21.10 13.74
C ASN A 624 15.61 -21.92 12.43
N ALA A 625 14.94 -21.34 11.42
CA ALA A 625 14.87 -21.87 10.06
C ALA A 625 16.26 -21.89 9.39
N ARG A 626 16.41 -22.68 8.32
CA ARG A 626 17.72 -22.86 7.67
C ARG A 626 17.75 -22.25 6.28
N PHE A 627 18.71 -21.37 6.03
CA PHE A 627 18.95 -20.83 4.69
C PHE A 627 19.38 -21.91 3.69
N GLY A 628 19.02 -21.69 2.43
CA GLY A 628 19.31 -22.58 1.30
C GLY A 628 18.31 -23.72 1.15
N PHE A 629 18.18 -24.22 -0.08
CA PHE A 629 17.33 -25.37 -0.40
C PHE A 629 17.94 -26.67 0.11
N ARG A 630 17.10 -27.55 0.66
CA ARG A 630 17.45 -28.92 1.07
C ARG A 630 16.23 -29.82 1.03
N ASN A 631 16.42 -31.11 0.78
CA ASN A 631 15.36 -32.09 0.96
C ASN A 631 15.02 -32.19 2.45
N ILE A 632 13.75 -32.10 2.79
CA ILE A 632 13.27 -32.07 4.17
C ILE A 632 12.77 -33.46 4.56
N ILE A 633 13.29 -33.96 5.68
CA ILE A 633 12.80 -35.13 6.41
C ILE A 633 12.46 -34.61 7.81
N ALA A 634 11.18 -34.35 8.05
CA ALA A 634 10.71 -33.74 9.30
C ALA A 634 10.46 -34.79 10.38
N ASP A 635 10.95 -34.55 11.60
CA ASP A 635 10.78 -35.41 12.79
C ASP A 635 10.80 -36.92 12.47
N PRO A 636 11.93 -37.47 11.98
CA PRO A 636 12.04 -38.89 11.69
C PRO A 636 11.92 -39.73 12.97
N VAL A 637 11.14 -40.79 12.92
CA VAL A 637 10.87 -41.72 14.03
C VAL A 637 11.03 -43.17 13.56
N THR A 638 11.75 -43.98 14.34
CA THR A 638 12.03 -45.39 14.04
C THR A 638 11.11 -46.34 14.82
N PHE A 639 10.42 -47.20 14.09
CA PHE A 639 9.70 -48.37 14.60
C PHE A 639 10.62 -49.58 14.52
N LYS A 640 11.24 -49.94 15.66
CA LYS A 640 12.32 -50.95 15.70
C LYS A 640 11.87 -52.36 15.35
N THR A 641 10.64 -52.71 15.69
CA THR A 641 10.09 -54.05 15.47
C THR A 641 8.79 -53.96 14.69
N LYS A 642 8.41 -55.03 13.99
CA LYS A 642 7.11 -55.12 13.32
C LYS A 642 5.92 -55.17 14.29
N SER A 643 6.17 -55.34 15.59
CA SER A 643 5.15 -55.19 16.63
C SER A 643 5.10 -53.79 17.22
N SER A 644 6.04 -52.91 16.88
CA SER A 644 6.09 -51.55 17.39
C SER A 644 4.99 -50.72 16.73
N TYR A 645 4.16 -50.03 17.51
CA TYR A 645 3.14 -49.12 16.99
C TYR A 645 2.75 -48.06 18.02
N VAL A 646 2.16 -46.98 17.54
CA VAL A 646 1.56 -45.93 18.38
C VAL A 646 0.09 -45.74 18.01
N ALA A 647 -0.73 -45.37 18.99
CA ALA A 647 -2.12 -44.97 18.79
C ALA A 647 -2.24 -43.46 19.01
N LEU A 648 -2.86 -42.77 18.07
CA LEU A 648 -3.13 -41.34 18.08
C LEU A 648 -4.63 -41.08 18.12
N ALA A 649 -5.03 -39.83 18.39
CA ALA A 649 -6.41 -39.42 18.26
C ALA A 649 -6.96 -39.68 16.84
N THR A 650 -8.24 -40.01 16.76
CA THR A 650 -8.95 -40.35 15.51
C THR A 650 -8.74 -39.32 14.39
N LEU A 651 -8.50 -39.82 13.18
CA LEU A 651 -8.30 -38.98 12.00
C LEU A 651 -9.57 -38.20 11.66
N GLN A 652 -9.43 -36.87 11.58
CA GLN A 652 -10.52 -35.96 11.21
C GLN A 652 -10.58 -35.80 9.68
N ALA A 653 -11.30 -36.68 8.98
CA ALA A 653 -11.29 -36.78 7.50
C ALA A 653 -12.69 -36.76 6.84
N TYR A 654 -13.61 -35.99 7.40
CA TYR A 654 -15.02 -35.98 7.00
C TYR A 654 -15.25 -35.49 5.55
N THR A 655 -14.84 -34.26 5.21
CA THR A 655 -15.20 -33.63 3.93
C THR A 655 -14.20 -33.96 2.81
N SER A 656 -12.92 -33.67 3.07
CA SER A 656 -11.77 -34.08 2.26
C SER A 656 -10.71 -34.68 3.17
N MET A 657 -9.77 -35.39 2.57
CA MET A 657 -8.67 -36.04 3.28
C MET A 657 -7.37 -35.78 2.55
N HIS A 658 -6.35 -35.33 3.26
CA HIS A 658 -4.98 -35.22 2.74
C HIS A 658 -4.02 -35.83 3.76
N LEU A 659 -3.44 -36.96 3.40
CA LEU A 659 -2.39 -37.62 4.18
C LEU A 659 -1.08 -37.46 3.43
N PHE A 660 -0.03 -37.09 4.15
CA PHE A 660 1.33 -37.09 3.64
C PHE A 660 2.25 -37.71 4.68
N PHE A 661 3.19 -38.53 4.24
CA PHE A 661 4.28 -39.01 5.06
C PHE A 661 5.42 -39.51 4.18
N GLN A 662 6.58 -39.64 4.79
CA GLN A 662 7.74 -40.29 4.20
C GLN A 662 8.03 -41.56 4.98
N PHE A 663 8.51 -42.59 4.30
CA PHE A 663 8.96 -43.81 4.96
C PHE A 663 10.27 -44.32 4.38
N LYS A 664 11.00 -45.08 5.21
CA LYS A 664 12.22 -45.78 4.84
C LYS A 664 12.22 -47.15 5.51
N THR A 665 12.37 -48.23 4.73
CA THR A 665 12.32 -49.61 5.25
C THR A 665 13.12 -50.58 4.39
N THR A 666 13.48 -51.72 4.98
CA THR A 666 14.02 -52.90 4.29
C THR A 666 13.00 -54.05 4.19
N SER A 667 11.89 -53.97 4.94
CA SER A 667 10.85 -55.02 4.96
C SER A 667 9.87 -54.86 3.80
N LEU A 668 9.54 -55.98 3.15
CA LEU A 668 8.59 -56.02 2.02
C LEU A 668 7.13 -55.84 2.46
N ASP A 669 6.79 -56.28 3.66
CA ASP A 669 5.42 -56.34 4.14
C ASP A 669 5.30 -55.67 5.51
N GLY A 670 4.22 -54.92 5.73
CA GLY A 670 3.95 -54.28 7.03
C GLY A 670 2.79 -53.29 6.99
N LEU A 671 1.96 -53.31 8.03
CA LEU A 671 0.89 -52.32 8.22
C LEU A 671 1.46 -50.98 8.69
N ILE A 672 1.20 -49.89 7.96
CA ILE A 672 1.70 -48.54 8.27
C ILE A 672 0.65 -47.71 9.01
N LEU A 673 -0.59 -47.70 8.52
CA LEU A 673 -1.68 -46.88 9.08
C LEU A 673 -2.97 -47.70 9.13
N TYR A 674 -3.71 -47.60 10.23
CA TYR A 674 -5.04 -48.19 10.37
C TYR A 674 -5.97 -47.30 11.21
N ASN A 675 -7.18 -47.02 10.71
CA ASN A 675 -8.25 -46.41 11.48
C ASN A 675 -9.60 -46.98 11.00
N SER A 676 -10.42 -47.48 11.91
CA SER A 676 -11.78 -47.95 11.64
C SER A 676 -12.86 -47.00 12.17
N GLY A 677 -14.02 -47.05 11.52
CA GLY A 677 -15.23 -46.29 11.80
C GLY A 677 -16.43 -47.17 12.15
N ASP A 678 -17.62 -46.58 12.06
CA ASP A 678 -18.87 -47.31 12.27
C ASP A 678 -19.14 -48.31 11.13
N GLY A 679 -19.64 -49.50 11.48
CA GLY A 679 -19.94 -50.54 10.51
C GLY A 679 -18.69 -51.12 9.84
N ASN A 680 -18.58 -50.95 8.51
CA ASN A 680 -17.46 -51.45 7.72
C ASN A 680 -16.49 -50.33 7.32
N ASP A 681 -16.67 -49.10 7.80
CA ASP A 681 -15.83 -47.98 7.40
C ASP A 681 -14.41 -48.17 7.94
N PHE A 682 -13.41 -48.04 7.06
CA PHE A 682 -12.01 -48.07 7.48
C PHE A 682 -11.10 -47.40 6.46
N ILE A 683 -9.91 -47.04 6.93
CA ILE A 683 -8.77 -46.62 6.13
C ILE A 683 -7.52 -47.38 6.56
N VAL A 684 -6.79 -47.90 5.58
CA VAL A 684 -5.53 -48.62 5.75
C VAL A 684 -4.49 -48.16 4.75
N VAL A 685 -3.26 -48.02 5.23
CA VAL A 685 -2.06 -47.96 4.38
C VAL A 685 -1.13 -49.08 4.80
N GLU A 686 -0.71 -49.91 3.84
CA GLU A 686 0.16 -51.05 4.08
C GLU A 686 1.18 -51.21 2.96
N LEU A 687 2.29 -51.85 3.27
CA LEU A 687 3.25 -52.33 2.28
C LEU A 687 3.00 -53.81 2.03
N VAL A 688 2.91 -54.22 0.76
CA VAL A 688 2.67 -55.61 0.35
C VAL A 688 3.63 -55.98 -0.78
N LYS A 689 4.51 -56.95 -0.54
CA LYS A 689 5.58 -57.34 -1.48
C LYS A 689 6.42 -56.14 -1.95
N GLY A 690 6.60 -55.17 -1.07
CA GLY A 690 7.31 -53.90 -1.28
C GLY A 690 6.52 -52.83 -2.03
N TYR A 691 5.26 -53.04 -2.40
CA TYR A 691 4.43 -52.03 -3.06
C TYR A 691 3.46 -51.41 -2.07
N LEU A 692 3.25 -50.09 -2.17
CA LEU A 692 2.32 -49.39 -1.28
C LEU A 692 0.88 -49.63 -1.71
N HIS A 693 0.05 -50.06 -0.75
CA HIS A 693 -1.38 -50.26 -0.92
C HIS A 693 -2.14 -49.28 -0.03
N TYR A 694 -3.11 -48.60 -0.63
CA TYR A 694 -4.12 -47.80 0.06
C TYR A 694 -5.45 -48.55 -0.04
N VAL A 695 -5.97 -49.01 1.10
CA VAL A 695 -7.19 -49.82 1.19
C VAL A 695 -8.19 -49.07 2.05
N PHE A 696 -9.43 -48.98 1.61
CA PHE A 696 -10.44 -48.21 2.33
C PHE A 696 -11.85 -48.69 2.01
N ASP A 697 -12.78 -48.44 2.92
CA ASP A 697 -14.21 -48.58 2.71
C ASP A 697 -14.91 -47.35 3.30
N LEU A 698 -15.77 -46.73 2.49
CA LEU A 698 -16.55 -45.51 2.83
C LEU A 698 -18.06 -45.81 2.91
N GLY A 699 -18.42 -47.08 3.08
CA GLY A 699 -19.80 -47.59 3.08
C GLY A 699 -20.26 -48.19 1.75
N ASN A 700 -19.40 -48.21 0.73
CA ASN A 700 -19.68 -48.77 -0.61
C ASN A 700 -18.86 -50.04 -0.91
N GLY A 701 -18.21 -50.62 0.10
CA GLY A 701 -17.38 -51.80 -0.02
C GLY A 701 -15.88 -51.46 -0.08
N ALA A 702 -15.07 -52.43 0.32
CA ALA A 702 -13.61 -52.29 0.35
C ALA A 702 -13.03 -52.09 -1.06
N ASN A 703 -12.26 -51.01 -1.21
CA ASN A 703 -11.51 -50.65 -2.41
C ASN A 703 -10.01 -50.70 -2.14
N LEU A 704 -9.22 -50.96 -3.18
CA LEU A 704 -7.76 -51.01 -3.14
C LEU A 704 -7.19 -50.18 -4.28
N ILE A 705 -6.35 -49.20 -3.93
CA ILE A 705 -5.50 -48.46 -4.87
C ILE A 705 -4.05 -48.84 -4.61
N LYS A 706 -3.38 -49.35 -5.64
CA LYS A 706 -1.94 -49.63 -5.58
C LYS A 706 -1.17 -48.39 -6.00
N GLY A 707 -0.24 -47.96 -5.16
CA GLY A 707 0.70 -46.89 -5.48
C GLY A 707 1.58 -47.28 -6.68
N SER A 708 1.74 -46.37 -7.63
CA SER A 708 2.52 -46.63 -8.84
C SER A 708 4.02 -46.49 -8.57
N SER A 709 4.75 -47.59 -8.65
CA SER A 709 6.22 -47.64 -8.57
C SER A 709 6.76 -48.75 -9.47
N ASN A 710 7.98 -48.60 -9.98
CA ASN A 710 8.61 -49.61 -10.86
C ASN A 710 9.32 -50.71 -10.07
N LYS A 711 9.67 -50.43 -8.81
CA LYS A 711 10.47 -51.28 -7.95
C LYS A 711 9.78 -51.39 -6.59
N PRO A 712 10.01 -52.49 -5.85
CA PRO A 712 9.72 -52.55 -4.42
C PRO A 712 10.35 -51.37 -3.67
N LEU A 713 9.58 -50.74 -2.77
CA LEU A 713 9.91 -49.53 -1.99
C LEU A 713 10.63 -49.84 -0.66
N ASN A 714 11.08 -51.08 -0.50
CA ASN A 714 11.83 -51.54 0.68
C ASN A 714 13.35 -51.54 0.40
N ASP A 715 13.82 -50.54 -0.34
CA ASP A 715 15.21 -50.39 -0.78
C ASP A 715 16.08 -49.58 0.19
N ASN A 716 15.58 -49.35 1.40
CA ASN A 716 16.19 -48.51 2.44
C ASN A 716 16.42 -47.06 2.00
N GLN A 717 15.64 -46.55 1.05
CA GLN A 717 15.60 -45.12 0.71
C GLN A 717 14.33 -44.47 1.26
N TRP A 718 14.35 -43.14 1.35
CA TRP A 718 13.16 -42.37 1.72
C TRP A 718 12.24 -42.25 0.52
N HIS A 719 11.00 -42.71 0.68
CA HIS A 719 9.93 -42.56 -0.29
C HIS A 719 8.86 -41.60 0.22
N ASN A 720 8.35 -40.75 -0.67
CA ASN A 720 7.27 -39.82 -0.37
C ASN A 720 5.92 -40.46 -0.71
N VAL A 721 4.96 -40.37 0.21
CA VAL A 721 3.62 -40.90 0.03
C VAL A 721 2.63 -39.78 0.29
N MET A 722 1.82 -39.46 -0.72
CA MET A 722 0.66 -38.59 -0.58
C MET A 722 -0.58 -39.39 -0.94
N ILE A 723 -1.58 -39.38 -0.04
CA ILE A 723 -2.90 -39.97 -0.28
C ILE A 723 -3.93 -38.88 -0.03
N SER A 724 -4.75 -38.56 -1.02
CA SER A 724 -5.83 -37.60 -0.84
C SER A 724 -7.16 -38.08 -1.39
N ARG A 725 -8.24 -37.52 -0.85
CA ARG A 725 -9.61 -37.62 -1.33
C ARG A 725 -10.22 -36.23 -1.35
N ASP A 726 -10.59 -35.74 -2.54
CA ASP A 726 -11.27 -34.45 -2.67
C ASP A 726 -12.79 -34.56 -2.41
N THR A 727 -13.49 -33.43 -2.48
CA THR A 727 -14.96 -33.38 -2.31
C THR A 727 -15.75 -34.02 -3.45
N SER A 728 -15.08 -34.31 -4.57
CA SER A 728 -15.66 -35.01 -5.73
C SER A 728 -15.45 -36.52 -5.64
N ASN A 729 -14.93 -37.03 -4.51
CA ASN A 729 -14.55 -38.42 -4.29
C ASN A 729 -13.48 -38.94 -5.27
N LEU A 730 -12.62 -38.04 -5.77
CA LEU A 730 -11.41 -38.41 -6.49
C LEU A 730 -10.32 -38.74 -5.48
N HIS A 731 -9.93 -40.00 -5.44
CA HIS A 731 -8.78 -40.46 -4.69
C HIS A 731 -7.50 -40.29 -5.51
N THR A 732 -6.45 -39.79 -4.87
CA THR A 732 -5.13 -39.62 -5.47
C THR A 732 -4.09 -40.27 -4.56
N VAL A 733 -3.26 -41.16 -5.12
CA VAL A 733 -2.09 -41.75 -4.46
C VAL A 733 -0.86 -41.34 -5.27
N LYS A 734 0.05 -40.59 -4.66
CA LYS A 734 1.34 -40.22 -5.26
C LYS A 734 2.47 -40.91 -4.48
N ILE A 735 3.28 -41.67 -5.20
CA ILE A 735 4.52 -42.26 -4.68
C ILE A 735 5.67 -41.56 -5.38
N ASP A 736 6.50 -40.86 -4.62
CA ASP A 736 7.57 -40.01 -5.11
C ASP A 736 7.07 -39.02 -6.18
N THR A 737 7.31 -39.33 -7.45
CA THR A 737 6.90 -38.49 -8.60
C THR A 737 5.68 -39.03 -9.34
N LYS A 738 5.24 -40.26 -9.06
CA LYS A 738 4.20 -40.96 -9.82
C LYS A 738 2.84 -40.85 -9.16
N ILE A 739 1.85 -40.38 -9.92
CA ILE A 739 0.48 -40.17 -9.45
C ILE A 739 -0.42 -41.28 -9.98
N THR A 740 -1.35 -41.75 -9.17
CA THR A 740 -2.44 -42.66 -9.54
C THR A 740 -3.75 -42.09 -9.00
N THR A 741 -4.76 -41.96 -9.86
CA THR A 741 -6.06 -41.42 -9.47
C THR A 741 -7.17 -42.45 -9.70
N GLN A 742 -8.18 -42.44 -8.84
CA GLN A 742 -9.36 -43.28 -8.97
C GLN A 742 -10.59 -42.56 -8.42
N ILE A 743 -11.68 -42.56 -9.16
CA ILE A 743 -12.98 -42.03 -8.70
C ILE A 743 -13.76 -43.17 -8.06
N THR A 744 -14.34 -42.91 -6.89
CA THR A 744 -15.26 -43.85 -6.22
C THR A 744 -16.70 -43.31 -6.24
N ALA A 745 -17.67 -44.19 -6.49
CA ALA A 745 -19.08 -43.82 -6.55
C ALA A 745 -19.61 -43.35 -5.17
N GLY A 746 -20.50 -42.35 -5.21
CA GLY A 746 -21.02 -41.54 -4.08
C GLY A 746 -21.13 -42.27 -2.74
N ALA A 747 -20.06 -42.19 -1.97
CA ALA A 747 -19.98 -42.74 -0.63
C ALA A 747 -20.37 -41.69 0.42
N ARG A 748 -20.76 -42.14 1.61
CA ARG A 748 -20.90 -41.27 2.78
C ARG A 748 -19.52 -40.71 3.15
N ASN A 749 -19.51 -39.61 3.91
CA ASN A 749 -18.28 -39.10 4.52
C ASN A 749 -17.63 -40.21 5.38
N LEU A 750 -16.31 -40.28 5.40
CA LEU A 750 -15.56 -41.23 6.22
C LEU A 750 -15.79 -40.90 7.71
N ASP A 751 -16.57 -41.70 8.44
CA ASP A 751 -16.86 -41.49 9.87
C ASP A 751 -16.04 -42.47 10.73
N LEU A 752 -14.81 -42.06 11.05
CA LEU A 752 -13.89 -42.85 11.87
C LEU A 752 -14.20 -42.68 13.37
N LYS A 753 -14.02 -43.76 14.14
CA LYS A 753 -14.31 -43.80 15.59
C LYS A 753 -13.15 -44.31 16.43
N SER A 754 -12.40 -45.28 15.92
CA SER A 754 -11.26 -45.84 16.65
C SER A 754 -10.10 -44.84 16.75
N ASP A 755 -9.15 -45.13 17.62
CA ASP A 755 -7.84 -44.48 17.59
C ASP A 755 -7.16 -44.73 16.24
N LEU A 756 -6.31 -43.79 15.83
CA LEU A 756 -5.49 -43.91 14.63
C LEU A 756 -4.20 -44.65 14.98
N TYR A 757 -4.01 -45.83 14.41
CA TYR A 757 -2.83 -46.64 14.63
C TYR A 757 -1.77 -46.39 13.56
N ILE A 758 -0.52 -46.14 13.99
CA ILE A 758 0.65 -45.92 13.13
C ILE A 758 1.74 -46.94 13.47
N GLY A 759 2.31 -47.57 12.45
CA GLY A 759 3.37 -48.58 12.57
C GLY A 759 2.86 -50.02 12.77
N GLY A 760 1.59 -50.21 13.12
CA GLY A 760 1.01 -51.53 13.34
C GLY A 760 -0.24 -51.48 14.21
N VAL A 761 -0.77 -52.64 14.59
CA VAL A 761 -1.91 -52.78 15.51
C VAL A 761 -1.62 -53.86 16.55
N ALA A 762 -2.51 -54.02 17.53
CA ALA A 762 -2.41 -55.11 18.50
C ALA A 762 -2.39 -56.49 17.78
N LYS A 763 -1.63 -57.44 18.33
CA LYS A 763 -1.37 -58.75 17.71
C LYS A 763 -2.65 -59.51 17.32
N GLU A 764 -3.68 -59.43 18.15
CA GLU A 764 -4.95 -60.11 17.91
C GLU A 764 -5.77 -59.44 16.78
N THR A 765 -5.62 -58.13 16.58
CA THR A 765 -6.34 -57.37 15.56
C THR A 765 -6.01 -57.83 14.13
N TYR A 766 -4.78 -58.29 13.86
CA TYR A 766 -4.39 -58.81 12.54
C TYR A 766 -5.23 -60.01 12.07
N LYS A 767 -5.84 -60.76 13.00
CA LYS A 767 -6.70 -61.90 12.69
C LYS A 767 -8.07 -61.46 12.15
N SER A 768 -8.50 -60.24 12.45
CA SER A 768 -9.82 -59.69 12.14
C SER A 768 -9.76 -58.40 11.30
N LEU A 769 -8.62 -58.09 10.67
CA LEU A 769 -8.53 -56.99 9.72
C LEU A 769 -9.46 -57.23 8.50
N PRO A 770 -9.91 -56.16 7.82
CA PRO A 770 -10.75 -56.28 6.63
C PRO A 770 -10.15 -57.21 5.57
N LYS A 771 -10.98 -57.97 4.88
CA LYS A 771 -10.56 -59.07 4.00
C LYS A 771 -9.57 -58.66 2.89
N LEU A 772 -9.62 -57.41 2.42
CA LEU A 772 -8.76 -56.89 1.36
C LEU A 772 -7.38 -56.41 1.87
N VAL A 773 -7.19 -56.35 3.19
CA VAL A 773 -5.94 -55.97 3.85
C VAL A 773 -5.07 -57.22 4.01
N HIS A 774 -3.82 -57.15 3.53
CA HIS A 774 -2.92 -58.29 3.49
C HIS A 774 -2.06 -58.45 4.76
N ALA A 775 -1.81 -57.36 5.48
CA ALA A 775 -0.89 -57.34 6.62
C ALA A 775 -1.25 -58.38 7.70
N LYS A 776 -0.21 -59.10 8.15
CA LYS A 776 -0.24 -60.00 9.31
C LYS A 776 0.74 -59.57 10.42
N GLU A 777 1.44 -58.48 10.17
CA GLU A 777 2.49 -57.90 11.00
C GLU A 777 2.56 -56.38 10.70
N GLY A 778 3.14 -55.61 11.60
CA GLY A 778 3.28 -54.16 11.46
C GLY A 778 4.50 -53.75 10.66
N PHE A 779 4.61 -52.45 10.45
CA PHE A 779 5.73 -51.80 9.80
C PHE A 779 6.97 -51.82 10.71
N GLN A 780 8.13 -52.04 10.09
CA GLN A 780 9.43 -51.88 10.71
C GLN A 780 10.27 -50.97 9.82
N GLY A 781 10.82 -49.90 10.38
CA GLY A 781 11.54 -48.88 9.62
C GLY A 781 11.32 -47.50 10.21
N CYS A 782 11.54 -46.47 9.40
CA CYS A 782 11.34 -45.09 9.81
C CYS A 782 10.13 -44.45 9.14
N LEU A 783 9.43 -43.60 9.86
CA LEU A 783 8.43 -42.66 9.34
C LEU A 783 8.90 -41.23 9.62
N ALA A 784 8.58 -40.31 8.71
CA ALA A 784 8.88 -38.90 8.85
C ALA A 784 7.81 -38.06 8.17
N SER A 785 7.78 -36.77 8.47
CA SER A 785 6.92 -35.77 7.82
C SER A 785 5.44 -36.16 7.82
N VAL A 786 4.97 -36.79 8.90
CA VAL A 786 3.60 -37.30 9.01
C VAL A 786 2.62 -36.13 9.15
N ASP A 787 1.77 -35.96 8.15
CA ASP A 787 0.67 -35.00 8.09
C ASP A 787 -0.65 -35.76 7.99
N LEU A 788 -1.48 -35.58 9.02
CA LEU A 788 -2.78 -36.23 9.18
C LEU A 788 -3.89 -35.22 8.97
N ASN A 789 -4.18 -34.92 7.69
CA ASN A 789 -5.20 -33.96 7.28
C ASN A 789 -5.04 -32.57 7.91
N GLY A 790 -3.80 -32.08 7.94
CA GLY A 790 -3.43 -30.77 8.46
C GLY A 790 -2.80 -30.81 9.86
N ARG A 791 -2.88 -31.93 10.59
CA ARG A 791 -2.21 -32.09 11.88
C ARG A 791 -0.82 -32.70 11.71
N LEU A 792 0.19 -32.09 12.34
CA LEU A 792 1.54 -32.62 12.49
C LEU A 792 1.69 -33.24 13.90
N PRO A 793 1.38 -34.53 14.11
CA PRO A 793 1.61 -35.18 15.39
C PRO A 793 3.12 -35.40 15.64
N ASP A 794 3.57 -35.16 16.87
CA ASP A 794 4.77 -35.82 17.36
C ASP A 794 4.42 -37.27 17.68
N LEU A 795 4.86 -38.22 16.85
CA LEU A 795 4.45 -39.63 16.96
C LEU A 795 4.76 -40.27 18.32
N ILE A 796 5.69 -39.70 19.09
CA ILE A 796 6.06 -40.19 20.41
C ILE A 796 5.31 -39.44 21.50
N SER A 797 5.34 -38.10 21.46
CA SER A 797 4.75 -37.28 22.52
C SER A 797 3.23 -37.22 22.49
N ASP A 798 2.62 -37.24 21.29
CA ASP A 798 1.16 -37.18 21.11
C ASP A 798 0.49 -38.56 21.17
N ALA A 799 1.27 -39.63 21.35
CA ALA A 799 0.75 -40.99 21.42
C ALA A 799 -0.14 -41.18 22.65
N LEU A 800 -1.38 -41.61 22.42
CA LEU A 800 -2.30 -42.07 23.46
C LEU A 800 -1.81 -43.38 24.09
N PHE A 801 -1.15 -44.21 23.27
CA PHE A 801 -0.59 -45.49 23.66
C PHE A 801 0.58 -45.88 22.76
N CYS A 802 1.61 -46.50 23.33
CA CYS A 802 2.76 -47.03 22.60
C CYS A 802 2.95 -48.52 22.93
N ASN A 803 3.22 -49.32 21.90
CA ASN A 803 3.64 -50.72 22.04
C ASN A 803 5.00 -50.92 21.37
N GLY A 804 5.89 -51.67 22.01
CA GLY A 804 7.23 -51.95 21.49
C GLY A 804 8.20 -50.77 21.66
N GLN A 805 9.31 -50.82 20.91
CA GLN A 805 10.35 -49.78 20.93
C GLN A 805 10.15 -48.82 19.75
N ILE A 806 9.93 -47.55 20.08
CA ILE A 806 9.84 -46.42 19.16
C ILE A 806 10.91 -45.41 19.58
N GLU A 807 11.76 -44.98 18.65
CA GLU A 807 12.89 -44.09 18.92
C GLU A 807 12.89 -42.90 17.98
N ARG A 808 13.34 -41.73 18.47
CA ARG A 808 13.57 -40.56 17.61
C ARG A 808 14.77 -40.81 16.69
N GLY A 809 14.74 -40.19 15.52
CA GLY A 809 15.77 -40.34 14.50
C GLY A 809 15.57 -41.56 13.60
N CYS A 810 16.42 -41.67 12.59
CA CYS A 810 16.48 -42.78 11.64
C CYS A 810 17.94 -43.24 11.38
N GLU A 811 18.85 -42.95 12.30
CA GLU A 811 20.29 -43.26 12.19
C GLU A 811 20.75 -44.39 13.12
N GLY A 812 19.81 -45.03 13.83
CA GLY A 812 20.12 -45.98 14.92
C GLY A 812 19.99 -45.31 16.29
N PRO A 813 20.27 -46.02 17.39
CA PRO A 813 20.24 -45.42 18.72
C PRO A 813 21.28 -44.29 18.81
N SER A 814 20.92 -43.18 19.46
CA SER A 814 21.85 -42.08 19.77
C SER A 814 23.12 -42.63 20.41
N THR A 815 24.28 -42.05 20.09
CA THR A 815 25.54 -42.47 20.71
C THR A 815 25.44 -42.30 22.22
N THR A 816 25.74 -43.38 22.95
CA THR A 816 25.72 -43.37 24.41
C THR A 816 27.13 -43.12 24.96
N CYS A 817 27.21 -42.53 26.15
CA CYS A 817 28.49 -42.39 26.84
C CYS A 817 29.14 -43.76 27.06
N GLN A 818 30.35 -43.91 26.52
CA GLN A 818 31.29 -45.00 26.77
C GLN A 818 32.45 -44.47 27.63
N GLU A 819 33.25 -45.38 28.21
CA GLU A 819 34.44 -45.00 28.99
C GLU A 819 35.44 -44.16 28.18
N ASP A 820 35.47 -44.33 26.85
CA ASP A 820 36.37 -43.66 25.90
C ASP A 820 35.68 -42.58 25.04
N SER A 821 34.42 -42.24 25.34
CA SER A 821 33.66 -41.23 24.57
C SER A 821 34.30 -39.84 24.61
N CYS A 822 34.93 -39.47 25.72
CA CYS A 822 35.60 -38.19 25.89
C CYS A 822 37.09 -38.41 26.17
N SER A 823 37.94 -37.65 25.48
CA SER A 823 39.40 -37.73 25.65
C SER A 823 39.86 -36.90 26.84
N ASN A 824 41.10 -37.14 27.29
CA ASN A 824 41.79 -36.31 28.29
C ASN A 824 41.01 -36.05 29.58
N GLN A 825 40.25 -37.07 30.04
CA GLN A 825 39.39 -37.00 31.24
C GLN A 825 38.23 -35.99 31.14
N GLY A 826 37.80 -35.63 29.92
CA GLY A 826 36.56 -34.90 29.71
C GLY A 826 35.37 -35.69 30.26
N VAL A 827 34.41 -35.00 30.86
CA VAL A 827 33.22 -35.65 31.44
C VAL A 827 32.22 -35.91 30.33
N CYS A 828 31.90 -37.17 30.06
CA CYS A 828 30.84 -37.52 29.11
C CYS A 828 29.46 -37.24 29.72
N LEU A 829 28.68 -36.42 29.02
CA LEU A 829 27.32 -36.05 29.37
C LEU A 829 26.35 -36.64 28.34
N GLN A 830 25.46 -37.51 28.79
CA GLN A 830 24.43 -38.07 27.92
C GLN A 830 23.37 -36.99 27.60
N GLN A 831 23.14 -36.76 26.31
CA GLN A 831 22.08 -35.91 25.76
C GLN A 831 21.00 -36.77 25.09
N TRP A 832 19.91 -36.15 24.63
CA TRP A 832 18.81 -36.83 23.95
C TRP A 832 19.16 -37.25 22.51
N ASP A 833 20.05 -36.49 21.85
CA ASP A 833 20.52 -36.67 20.46
C ASP A 833 21.92 -37.29 20.35
N GLY A 834 22.55 -37.68 21.48
CA GLY A 834 23.89 -38.27 21.52
C GLY A 834 24.56 -38.05 22.87
N PHE A 835 25.89 -38.06 22.91
CA PHE A 835 26.64 -37.58 24.07
C PHE A 835 27.41 -36.30 23.73
N SER A 836 27.73 -35.50 24.74
CA SER A 836 28.66 -34.38 24.66
C SER A 836 29.77 -34.53 25.70
N CYS A 837 30.89 -33.82 25.52
CA CYS A 837 32.00 -33.84 26.48
C CYS A 837 32.15 -32.47 27.14
N ASP A 838 32.12 -32.43 28.48
CA ASP A 838 32.50 -31.26 29.25
C ASP A 838 34.02 -31.25 29.44
N CYS A 839 34.66 -30.33 28.72
CA CYS A 839 36.11 -30.15 28.72
C CYS A 839 36.59 -29.13 29.76
N SER A 840 35.71 -28.54 30.57
CA SER A 840 36.01 -27.40 31.45
C SER A 840 37.12 -27.68 32.48
N MET A 841 37.24 -28.94 32.91
CA MET A 841 38.27 -29.41 33.84
C MET A 841 39.44 -30.11 33.13
N THR A 842 39.47 -30.08 31.80
CA THR A 842 40.58 -30.58 30.97
C THR A 842 41.40 -29.40 30.46
N SER A 843 42.61 -29.66 29.96
CA SER A 843 43.43 -28.66 29.26
C SER A 843 43.12 -28.54 27.76
N PHE A 844 42.07 -29.22 27.28
CA PHE A 844 41.74 -29.37 25.87
C PHE A 844 40.41 -28.71 25.54
N SER A 845 40.22 -28.46 24.25
CA SER A 845 38.96 -27.95 23.71
C SER A 845 38.36 -28.93 22.70
N GLY A 846 37.31 -28.50 22.00
CA GLY A 846 36.66 -29.30 20.99
C GLY A 846 35.59 -30.26 21.53
N PRO A 847 34.80 -30.87 20.64
CA PRO A 847 33.62 -31.68 21.00
C PRO A 847 33.94 -32.96 21.77
N LEU A 848 35.20 -33.44 21.72
CA LEU A 848 35.66 -34.65 22.40
C LEU A 848 36.81 -34.39 23.38
N CYS A 849 37.08 -33.12 23.72
CA CYS A 849 38.19 -32.69 24.57
C CYS A 849 39.55 -33.18 24.10
N ASN A 850 39.84 -33.01 22.80
CA ASN A 850 41.06 -33.51 22.17
C ASN A 850 41.76 -32.49 21.26
N ASP A 851 41.28 -31.23 21.26
CA ASP A 851 41.87 -30.12 20.50
C ASP A 851 42.83 -29.29 21.36
#